data_AF-A0A2N6BKH3-F1
#
_entry.id   AF-A0A2N6BKH3-F1
#
_cell.length_a   1.000
_cell.length_b   1.000
_cell.length_c   1.000
_cell.angle_alpha   90.00
_cell.angle_beta   90.00
_cell.angle_gamma   90.00
#
_symmetry.space_group_name_H-M   'P 1'
#
loop_
_entity.id
_entity.type
_entity.pdbx_description
1 polymer ?
#
loop_
_entity_poly.entity_id
_entity_poly.type
_entity_poly.pdbx_seq_one_letter_code
_entity_poly.pdbx_strand_id
1 'polypeptide(L)'
;MRISRFYTANSSEPYPGIRFSKVAVDRRHRDGMAAPLPAEIVVPEHWSGIAAGILERKYFRKSGVAAALKRVPEPGVPDWLQRSEPDFDALADMPAGARFGPERDARQVFDRLAGFWTYWGWKGGYFDGEDDARAFHDEIRQMLALQIFAPNSPQWFNAGLHWAYGIDQSGTGYAVIDSERGTARDAPLAYERAFIHSCFIQSIQDDLVREGGIVSLIADEAKIAKFGAGTGANFSCLRGINEPLSSGGTSSGLLSALKASDRAAALVTSSGSTRQPSKMVIVDADHPEIFDYIDWKVEEERKVAALAAGARVCNRYLKAIFDAWAEAKPRRTPAEDIRGNARLGRAVEAARAHGIPDNAILNVIELARQGGDWTAFENYNADWDSTAYHSVSGQRSNNSIRIPDSFLRAAERDADWHLVNRITGEIARTVKARDLWDRIAAAAWSSADPGVQFDTTINEWHTCPSSGRINGSNSCSEFLFLDDTASTLSCINLRAVTRRGLEIDLPAFRHAVRMTTLMMEISVSAALYPSRRIAERTDAFRPLGLGFTNLGGYLMAAGVAYDSDQGREACAAISALLTGLAYATSAEIAADVGPFRGFADNRQAMMRIIRNHRRAAHGARDGYENLSRSPMALNPTDKAQKGLAKAARAAWDRAYVLGMRHGFRNAQASMIAPTGTTSLILDCDTMGIEPDYALVKHKSFAGGGDALITNRCVPEALRALGYGEADIAAINRHVIGTRSLEAAPEINHRRLKERGFTSQLIAAAERALASASSLEQALRPERLGLSFCARALGLAEAELESPEFDLMSHLGFSTAQIAKANAHCFGHGSLVGAPGLEPRHLPVFDCSVPCGAAGGRSLSVMSHLNMMAAAQPFISGAISKTVNLPGHASMEACRETYAAGAELGLKAVAVYRDGSKLSQPLTSARALPAGGLAEAAADGFDQDRSEAVRRMVEGWLSGRPERRAATPALADWAAKAERIASGGQTSPDPALVALLAASVELGLSRGASLSEFEALLGDEHSSSHVA
;
A
#
# COMPACT_ATOMS: atom_id res chain seq x y z
N MET A 1 6.20 25.46 -29.59
CA MET A 1 5.84 26.19 -28.36
C MET A 1 7.01 26.95 -27.74
N ARG A 2 6.83 28.24 -27.46
CA ARG A 2 7.79 29.10 -26.73
C ARG A 2 7.96 28.72 -25.26
N ILE A 3 9.20 28.66 -24.79
CA ILE A 3 9.60 28.30 -23.42
C ILE A 3 10.29 29.48 -22.74
N SER A 4 9.70 29.96 -21.65
CA SER A 4 10.32 30.98 -20.80
C SER A 4 11.23 30.33 -19.75
N ARG A 5 12.47 30.80 -19.61
CA ARG A 5 13.33 30.44 -18.48
C ARG A 5 12.80 31.07 -17.19
N PHE A 6 12.78 30.31 -16.09
CA PHE A 6 12.28 30.74 -14.78
C PHE A 6 13.33 30.50 -13.69
N TYR A 7 13.89 29.29 -13.60
CA TYR A 7 14.93 28.95 -12.63
C TYR A 7 16.35 29.11 -13.20
N THR A 8 16.50 29.17 -14.52
CA THR A 8 17.79 29.24 -15.21
C THR A 8 17.98 30.58 -15.94
N ALA A 9 19.22 30.91 -16.27
CA ALA A 9 19.57 32.04 -17.12
C ALA A 9 20.08 31.54 -18.48
N ASN A 10 20.25 32.46 -19.44
CA ASN A 10 20.91 32.14 -20.71
C ASN A 10 22.44 32.08 -20.51
N SER A 11 22.90 31.12 -19.70
CA SER A 11 24.29 30.85 -19.38
C SER A 11 24.60 29.36 -19.56
N SER A 12 25.87 28.98 -19.56
CA SER A 12 26.29 27.58 -19.64
C SER A 12 26.16 26.81 -18.31
N GLU A 13 25.61 27.43 -17.26
CA GLU A 13 25.47 26.83 -15.93
C GLU A 13 24.03 26.32 -15.71
N PRO A 14 23.76 24.99 -15.84
CA PRO A 14 22.41 24.44 -15.74
C PRO A 14 21.89 24.32 -14.30
N TYR A 15 22.75 24.53 -13.28
CA TYR A 15 22.41 24.36 -11.87
C TYR A 15 22.71 25.59 -11.01
N PRO A 16 22.19 26.79 -11.37
CA PRO A 16 22.49 28.01 -10.64
C PRO A 16 22.08 27.88 -9.17
N GLY A 17 23.01 28.19 -8.27
CA GLY A 17 22.77 28.18 -6.82
C GLY A 17 22.70 26.80 -6.17
N ILE A 18 22.94 25.70 -6.89
CA ILE A 18 22.93 24.35 -6.33
C ILE A 18 24.36 23.82 -6.20
N ARG A 19 24.76 23.50 -4.96
CA ARG A 19 26.02 22.78 -4.69
C ARG A 19 25.78 21.27 -4.63
N PHE A 20 26.78 20.51 -5.08
CA PHE A 20 26.76 19.05 -5.09
C PHE A 20 27.88 18.51 -4.20
N SER A 21 27.57 17.50 -3.39
CA SER A 21 28.50 16.89 -2.44
C SER A 21 28.53 15.37 -2.56
N LYS A 22 29.65 14.77 -2.19
CA LYS A 22 29.78 13.31 -2.05
C LYS A 22 29.06 12.85 -0.78
N VAL A 23 28.24 11.81 -0.90
CA VAL A 23 27.50 11.19 0.20
C VAL A 23 27.75 9.68 0.17
N ALA A 24 28.08 9.09 1.31
CA ALA A 24 28.19 7.65 1.47
C ALA A 24 26.81 7.05 1.77
N VAL A 25 26.39 6.07 0.98
CA VAL A 25 25.10 5.38 1.19
C VAL A 25 25.36 3.99 1.79
N ASP A 26 24.77 3.75 2.97
CA ASP A 26 24.82 2.46 3.67
C ASP A 26 23.98 1.38 2.97
N ARG A 27 24.54 0.16 2.86
CA ARG A 27 23.98 -1.01 2.15
C ARG A 27 23.74 -2.24 3.05
N ARG A 28 23.72 -2.10 4.38
CA ARG A 28 23.54 -3.25 5.29
C ARG A 28 22.25 -4.06 5.02
N HIS A 29 22.39 -5.39 4.82
CA HIS A 29 21.31 -6.37 4.75
C HIS A 29 20.98 -6.94 6.15
N ARG A 30 19.77 -7.51 6.34
CA ARG A 30 19.34 -8.14 7.61
C ARG A 30 20.07 -9.45 7.91
N ASP A 31 20.65 -10.09 6.90
CA ASP A 31 20.93 -11.53 6.90
C ASP A 31 22.37 -11.87 7.37
N GLY A 32 23.07 -10.93 8.01
CA GLY A 32 24.44 -11.16 8.51
C GLY A 32 25.52 -11.34 7.43
N MET A 33 25.16 -11.33 6.14
CA MET A 33 26.12 -11.31 5.03
C MET A 33 26.93 -10.00 5.05
N ALA A 34 28.24 -10.10 4.79
CA ALA A 34 29.14 -8.95 4.78
C ALA A 34 28.61 -7.87 3.83
N ALA A 35 28.28 -6.69 4.39
CA ALA A 35 27.77 -5.58 3.60
C ALA A 35 28.84 -5.16 2.56
N PRO A 36 28.48 -4.96 1.28
CA PRO A 36 29.40 -4.33 0.33
C PRO A 36 29.77 -2.92 0.83
N LEU A 37 31.00 -2.49 0.55
CA LEU A 37 31.49 -1.14 0.89
C LEU A 37 30.45 -0.08 0.48
N PRO A 38 30.24 0.97 1.31
CA PRO A 38 29.28 2.03 1.01
C PRO A 38 29.60 2.65 -0.35
N ALA A 39 28.56 2.85 -1.16
CA ALA A 39 28.72 3.56 -2.43
C ALA A 39 28.82 5.06 -2.16
N GLU A 40 29.93 5.68 -2.55
CA GLU A 40 30.03 7.13 -2.63
C GLU A 40 29.35 7.63 -3.91
N ILE A 41 28.37 8.51 -3.73
CA ILE A 41 27.62 9.13 -4.82
C ILE A 41 27.64 10.65 -4.70
N VAL A 42 27.40 11.36 -5.80
CA VAL A 42 27.29 12.83 -5.83
C VAL A 42 25.83 13.23 -5.97
N VAL A 43 25.31 14.02 -5.04
CA VAL A 43 23.93 14.53 -5.03
C VAL A 43 23.91 16.02 -4.63
N PRO A 44 22.83 16.78 -4.90
CA PRO A 44 22.69 18.12 -4.34
C PRO A 44 22.80 18.11 -2.81
N GLU A 45 23.52 19.08 -2.23
CA GLU A 45 23.80 19.15 -0.79
C GLU A 45 22.54 19.17 0.10
N HIS A 46 21.43 19.66 -0.42
CA HIS A 46 20.16 19.77 0.32
C HIS A 46 19.33 18.47 0.32
N TRP A 47 19.71 17.46 -0.47
CA TRP A 47 18.99 16.17 -0.50
C TRP A 47 19.25 15.38 0.78
N SER A 48 18.21 14.73 1.31
CA SER A 48 18.39 13.87 2.48
C SER A 48 19.11 12.55 2.12
N GLY A 49 19.66 11.88 3.15
CA GLY A 49 20.22 10.53 2.99
C GLY A 49 19.19 9.49 2.50
N ILE A 50 17.89 9.71 2.74
CA ILE A 50 16.82 8.85 2.22
C ILE A 50 16.70 9.04 0.71
N ALA A 51 16.58 10.29 0.24
CA ALA A 51 16.50 10.59 -1.20
C ALA A 51 17.74 10.11 -1.94
N ALA A 52 18.93 10.41 -1.41
CA ALA A 52 20.21 9.92 -1.93
C ALA A 52 20.26 8.39 -1.99
N GLY A 53 19.79 7.71 -0.95
CA GLY A 53 19.72 6.24 -0.91
C GLY A 53 18.69 5.65 -1.88
N ILE A 54 17.57 6.32 -2.14
CA ILE A 54 16.60 5.90 -3.17
C ILE A 54 17.18 6.08 -4.57
N LEU A 55 17.82 7.21 -4.85
CA LEU A 55 18.51 7.47 -6.12
C LEU A 55 19.52 6.36 -6.40
N GLU A 56 20.39 6.09 -5.42
CA GLU A 56 21.41 5.05 -5.51
C GLU A 56 20.78 3.69 -5.73
N ARG A 57 19.93 3.21 -4.81
CA ARG A 57 19.46 1.81 -4.82
C ARG A 57 18.54 1.50 -5.99
N LYS A 58 17.74 2.47 -6.45
CA LYS A 58 16.67 2.23 -7.43
C LYS A 58 16.89 2.88 -8.79
N TYR A 59 17.40 4.11 -8.85
CA TYR A 59 17.36 4.90 -10.08
C TYR A 59 18.68 5.01 -10.81
N PHE A 60 19.81 4.82 -10.12
CA PHE A 60 21.11 4.67 -10.77
C PHE A 60 21.18 3.37 -11.56
N ARG A 61 21.52 3.51 -12.83
CA ARG A 61 21.92 2.40 -13.68
C ARG A 61 23.14 1.74 -13.06
N LYS A 62 23.04 0.43 -12.81
CA LYS A 62 24.07 -0.33 -12.08
C LYS A 62 25.24 -0.82 -12.94
N SER A 63 25.07 -0.86 -14.26
CA SER A 63 26.09 -1.33 -15.19
C SER A 63 25.83 -0.86 -16.62
N GLY A 64 26.89 -0.87 -17.44
CA GLY A 64 26.83 -0.57 -18.87
C GLY A 64 27.05 0.89 -19.23
N VAL A 65 27.30 1.78 -18.26
CA VAL A 65 27.64 3.18 -18.54
C VAL A 65 29.12 3.25 -18.92
N ALA A 66 29.42 3.68 -20.15
CA ALA A 66 30.78 3.80 -20.65
C ALA A 66 31.52 4.99 -20.01
N ALA A 67 32.82 4.81 -19.71
CA ALA A 67 33.67 5.87 -19.18
C ALA A 67 34.03 6.95 -20.23
N ALA A 68 34.00 6.60 -21.51
CA ALA A 68 34.17 7.51 -22.65
C ALA A 68 33.03 7.32 -23.65
N LEU A 69 32.47 8.43 -24.11
CA LEU A 69 31.33 8.50 -25.03
C LEU A 69 31.65 9.45 -26.17
N LYS A 70 31.15 9.15 -27.36
CA LYS A 70 31.18 10.05 -28.52
C LYS A 70 29.77 10.37 -28.98
N ARG A 71 29.56 11.59 -29.51
CA ARG A 71 28.29 12.00 -30.12
C ARG A 71 28.11 11.31 -31.47
N VAL A 72 26.87 10.96 -31.79
CA VAL A 72 26.52 10.42 -33.10
C VAL A 72 25.86 11.50 -33.95
N PRO A 73 26.50 11.92 -35.06
CA PRO A 73 25.93 12.89 -35.97
C PRO A 73 24.55 12.45 -36.46
N GLU A 74 23.56 13.33 -36.31
CA GLU A 74 22.20 13.09 -36.77
C GLU A 74 21.67 14.32 -37.51
N PRO A 75 21.38 14.23 -38.82
CA PRO A 75 20.88 15.35 -39.61
C PRO A 75 19.61 15.96 -39.01
N GLY A 76 19.57 17.29 -38.89
CA GLY A 76 18.43 18.02 -38.34
C GLY A 76 18.32 18.03 -36.81
N VAL A 77 19.26 17.40 -36.10
CA VAL A 77 19.37 17.48 -34.63
C VAL A 77 20.59 18.33 -34.25
N PRO A 78 20.42 19.39 -33.42
CA PRO A 78 21.52 20.22 -32.96
C PRO A 78 22.63 19.40 -32.28
N ASP A 79 23.90 19.79 -32.48
CA ASP A 79 25.07 19.03 -32.01
C ASP A 79 25.07 18.71 -30.51
N TRP A 80 24.57 19.64 -29.69
CA TRP A 80 24.46 19.45 -28.24
C TRP A 80 23.38 18.45 -27.82
N LEU A 81 22.39 18.20 -28.68
CA LEU A 81 21.22 17.35 -28.43
C LEU A 81 21.34 15.97 -29.10
N GLN A 82 22.34 15.76 -29.95
CA GLN A 82 22.62 14.47 -30.57
C GLN A 82 22.89 13.38 -29.53
N ARG A 83 22.46 12.14 -29.82
CA ARG A 83 22.70 11.01 -28.93
C ARG A 83 24.19 10.69 -28.79
N SER A 84 24.54 9.93 -27.77
CA SER A 84 25.89 9.42 -27.54
C SER A 84 25.94 7.90 -27.61
N GLU A 85 27.14 7.36 -27.85
CA GLU A 85 27.44 5.93 -27.80
C GLU A 85 28.85 5.69 -27.23
N PRO A 86 29.19 4.46 -26.80
CA PRO A 86 30.52 4.15 -26.30
C PRO A 86 31.60 4.46 -27.34
N ASP A 87 32.62 5.21 -26.93
CA ASP A 87 33.80 5.45 -27.76
C ASP A 87 34.79 4.28 -27.56
N PHE A 88 34.62 3.21 -28.33
CA PHE A 88 35.44 2.01 -28.19
C PHE A 88 36.93 2.25 -28.41
N ASP A 89 37.30 3.27 -29.20
CA ASP A 89 38.69 3.63 -29.44
C ASP A 89 39.28 4.27 -28.17
N ALA A 90 38.60 5.27 -27.59
CA ALA A 90 39.03 5.87 -26.33
C ALA A 90 38.95 4.90 -25.12
N LEU A 91 38.02 3.96 -25.14
CA LEU A 91 37.90 2.92 -24.10
C LEU A 91 38.99 1.85 -24.20
N ALA A 92 39.56 1.62 -25.39
CA ALA A 92 40.61 0.62 -25.58
C ALA A 92 41.85 0.93 -24.73
N ASP A 93 42.15 2.22 -24.55
CA ASP A 93 43.26 2.74 -23.75
C ASP A 93 43.03 2.62 -22.22
N MET A 94 41.82 2.27 -21.78
CA MET A 94 41.47 2.12 -20.37
C MET A 94 41.56 0.65 -19.90
N PRO A 95 41.88 0.39 -18.61
CA PRO A 95 41.79 -0.94 -18.02
C PRO A 95 40.37 -1.53 -18.18
N ALA A 96 40.25 -2.82 -18.51
CA ALA A 96 38.96 -3.45 -18.83
C ALA A 96 37.88 -3.24 -17.76
N GLY A 97 38.23 -3.32 -16.47
CA GLY A 97 37.32 -3.10 -15.35
C GLY A 97 36.90 -1.64 -15.11
N ALA A 98 37.54 -0.67 -15.78
CA ALA A 98 37.23 0.76 -15.69
C ALA A 98 36.44 1.29 -16.90
N ARG A 99 36.29 0.49 -17.96
CA ARG A 99 35.62 0.91 -19.21
C ARG A 99 34.12 1.13 -19.05
N PHE A 100 33.48 0.30 -18.23
CA PHE A 100 32.03 0.34 -17.98
C PHE A 100 31.75 0.30 -16.49
N GLY A 101 30.78 1.09 -16.04
CA GLY A 101 30.42 1.19 -14.63
C GLY A 101 28.96 1.56 -14.40
N PRO A 102 28.60 1.89 -13.14
CA PRO A 102 27.31 2.43 -12.77
C PRO A 102 27.27 3.97 -12.92
N GLU A 103 26.06 4.53 -12.93
CA GLU A 103 25.86 5.94 -12.56
C GLU A 103 26.27 6.16 -11.10
N ARG A 104 26.96 7.28 -10.82
CA ARG A 104 27.40 7.67 -9.47
C ARG A 104 27.11 9.14 -9.14
N ASP A 105 26.60 9.91 -10.09
CA ASP A 105 26.34 11.33 -9.95
C ASP A 105 24.91 11.64 -10.38
N ALA A 106 24.14 12.31 -9.52
CA ALA A 106 22.76 12.67 -9.80
C ALA A 106 22.61 13.47 -11.10
N ARG A 107 23.63 14.26 -11.48
CA ARG A 107 23.64 15.05 -12.71
C ARG A 107 23.58 14.16 -13.95
N GLN A 108 24.13 12.94 -13.90
CA GLN A 108 24.03 11.97 -15.00
C GLN A 108 22.57 11.57 -15.25
N VAL A 109 21.82 11.32 -14.18
CA VAL A 109 20.39 10.97 -14.26
C VAL A 109 19.58 12.17 -14.74
N PHE A 110 19.80 13.36 -14.17
CA PHE A 110 19.07 14.56 -14.59
C PHE A 110 19.30 14.88 -16.06
N ASP A 111 20.55 14.74 -16.53
CA ASP A 111 20.95 14.99 -17.92
C ASP A 111 20.31 13.97 -18.88
N ARG A 112 20.37 12.66 -18.59
CA ARG A 112 19.74 11.68 -19.50
C ARG A 112 18.23 11.82 -19.57
N LEU A 113 17.57 12.17 -18.47
CA LEU A 113 16.12 12.36 -18.44
C LEU A 113 15.72 13.62 -19.22
N ALA A 114 16.31 14.76 -18.89
CA ALA A 114 16.05 16.03 -19.56
C ALA A 114 16.41 15.96 -21.05
N GLY A 115 17.56 15.39 -21.36
CA GLY A 115 18.06 15.22 -22.73
C GLY A 115 17.16 14.31 -23.56
N PHE A 116 16.68 13.19 -23.00
CA PHE A 116 15.71 12.32 -23.67
C PHE A 116 14.42 13.05 -24.04
N TRP A 117 13.80 13.77 -23.09
CA TRP A 117 12.58 14.51 -23.39
C TRP A 117 12.86 15.66 -24.35
N THR A 118 13.99 16.35 -24.23
CA THR A 118 14.33 17.44 -25.16
C THR A 118 14.55 16.91 -26.57
N TYR A 119 15.24 15.77 -26.72
CA TYR A 119 15.52 15.13 -28.00
C TYR A 119 14.24 14.72 -28.72
N TRP A 120 13.34 14.03 -28.02
CA TRP A 120 12.04 13.65 -28.59
C TRP A 120 11.08 14.84 -28.75
N GLY A 121 11.20 15.86 -27.91
CA GLY A 121 10.48 17.12 -28.05
C GLY A 121 10.88 17.88 -29.33
N TRP A 122 12.18 17.92 -29.61
CA TRP A 122 12.74 18.50 -30.84
C TRP A 122 12.25 17.75 -32.07
N LYS A 123 12.41 16.43 -32.09
CA LYS A 123 11.94 15.58 -33.19
C LYS A 123 10.43 15.63 -33.39
N GLY A 124 9.67 15.85 -32.32
CA GLY A 124 8.22 15.98 -32.36
C GLY A 124 7.71 17.37 -32.71
N GLY A 125 8.59 18.36 -32.95
CA GLY A 125 8.20 19.73 -33.30
C GLY A 125 7.53 20.50 -32.15
N TYR A 126 7.85 20.19 -30.89
CA TYR A 126 7.23 20.85 -29.73
C TYR A 126 7.83 22.22 -29.39
N PHE A 127 8.99 22.57 -29.94
CA PHE A 127 9.71 23.81 -29.67
C PHE A 127 9.66 24.77 -30.87
N ASP A 128 9.51 26.08 -30.64
CA ASP A 128 9.51 27.06 -31.74
C ASP A 128 10.91 27.24 -32.35
N GLY A 129 11.95 27.00 -31.54
CA GLY A 129 13.34 27.00 -31.99
C GLY A 129 14.30 26.34 -31.00
N GLU A 130 15.60 26.38 -31.33
CA GLU A 130 16.65 25.75 -30.52
C GLU A 130 16.78 26.35 -29.12
N ASP A 131 16.57 27.67 -28.99
CA ASP A 131 16.61 28.37 -27.69
C ASP A 131 15.53 27.86 -26.73
N ASP A 132 14.34 27.54 -27.25
CA ASP A 132 13.25 26.96 -26.46
C ASP A 132 13.59 25.53 -26.01
N ALA A 133 14.21 24.73 -26.89
CA ALA A 133 14.65 23.39 -26.56
C ALA A 133 15.74 23.42 -25.47
N ARG A 134 16.71 24.35 -25.57
CA ARG A 134 17.72 24.56 -24.52
C ARG A 134 17.10 25.03 -23.22
N ALA A 135 16.17 25.98 -23.27
CA ALA A 135 15.45 26.45 -22.09
C ALA A 135 14.70 25.31 -21.39
N PHE A 136 13.98 24.48 -22.16
CA PHE A 136 13.29 23.30 -21.61
C PHE A 136 14.28 22.32 -20.98
N HIS A 137 15.38 22.01 -21.65
CA HIS A 137 16.42 21.12 -21.15
C HIS A 137 16.97 21.59 -19.80
N ASP A 138 17.34 22.88 -19.70
CA ASP A 138 17.95 23.44 -18.50
C ASP A 138 16.94 23.58 -17.34
N GLU A 139 15.73 24.06 -17.62
CA GLU A 139 14.67 24.19 -16.61
C GLU A 139 14.30 22.83 -16.01
N ILE A 140 14.18 21.77 -16.83
CA ILE A 140 13.87 20.42 -16.33
C ILE A 140 14.98 19.89 -15.43
N ARG A 141 16.26 20.07 -15.81
CA ARG A 141 17.40 19.64 -14.97
C ARG A 141 17.40 20.35 -13.63
N GLN A 142 17.18 21.66 -13.65
CA GLN A 142 17.11 22.47 -12.43
C GLN A 142 15.91 22.06 -11.57
N MET A 143 14.75 21.83 -12.16
CA MET A 143 13.55 21.40 -11.45
C MET A 143 13.69 20.00 -10.82
N LEU A 144 14.39 19.07 -11.47
CA LEU A 144 14.73 17.77 -10.89
C LEU A 144 15.70 17.92 -9.71
N ALA A 145 16.73 18.75 -9.85
CA ALA A 145 17.72 18.99 -8.79
C ALA A 145 17.12 19.67 -7.56
N LEU A 146 16.16 20.59 -7.75
CA LEU A 146 15.41 21.28 -6.69
C LEU A 146 14.25 20.45 -6.09
N GLN A 147 14.06 19.21 -6.55
CA GLN A 147 12.95 18.35 -6.11
C GLN A 147 11.56 19.02 -6.28
N ILE A 148 11.37 19.79 -7.36
CA ILE A 148 10.10 20.46 -7.67
C ILE A 148 9.07 19.47 -8.18
N PHE A 149 9.49 18.50 -8.99
CA PHE A 149 8.62 17.45 -9.51
C PHE A 149 9.38 16.13 -9.65
N ALA A 150 8.65 15.02 -9.72
CA ALA A 150 9.20 13.74 -10.16
C ALA A 150 8.29 13.11 -11.21
N PRO A 151 8.84 12.59 -12.33
CA PRO A 151 8.11 11.67 -13.19
C PRO A 151 7.96 10.31 -12.50
N ASN A 152 7.09 9.47 -13.02
CA ASN A 152 6.89 8.12 -12.52
C ASN A 152 8.14 7.22 -12.70
N SER A 153 8.29 6.22 -11.81
CA SER A 153 9.50 5.39 -11.71
C SER A 153 10.01 4.76 -13.02
N PRO A 154 9.17 4.17 -13.92
CA PRO A 154 9.61 3.72 -15.23
C PRO A 154 10.43 4.73 -16.05
N GLN A 155 10.11 6.03 -15.96
CA GLN A 155 10.91 7.05 -16.65
C GLN A 155 12.31 7.16 -16.05
N TRP A 156 12.42 7.16 -14.71
CA TRP A 156 13.72 7.13 -14.04
C TRP A 156 14.54 5.90 -14.43
N PHE A 157 13.92 4.73 -14.60
CA PHE A 157 14.65 3.50 -14.94
C PHE A 157 15.12 3.48 -16.41
N ASN A 158 14.28 3.93 -17.34
CA ASN A 158 14.40 3.57 -18.75
C ASN A 158 14.70 4.76 -19.66
N ALA A 159 14.24 5.97 -19.32
CA ALA A 159 14.33 7.12 -20.22
C ALA A 159 15.78 7.61 -20.36
N GLY A 160 16.21 7.82 -21.60
CA GLY A 160 17.53 8.38 -21.92
C GLY A 160 18.70 7.42 -21.83
N LEU A 161 18.52 6.13 -21.51
CA LEU A 161 19.63 5.17 -21.51
C LEU A 161 20.27 5.01 -22.89
N HIS A 162 19.45 4.92 -23.94
CA HIS A 162 19.95 4.89 -25.32
C HIS A 162 20.51 6.25 -25.74
N TRP A 163 19.79 7.35 -25.45
CA TRP A 163 20.21 8.69 -25.86
C TRP A 163 21.53 9.13 -25.21
N ALA A 164 21.70 8.91 -23.92
CA ALA A 164 22.89 9.37 -23.18
C ALA A 164 24.09 8.41 -23.30
N TYR A 165 23.85 7.10 -23.43
CA TYR A 165 24.91 6.09 -23.28
C TYR A 165 25.00 5.08 -24.41
N GLY A 166 24.06 5.07 -25.37
CA GLY A 166 23.95 4.03 -26.39
C GLY A 166 23.57 2.66 -25.82
N ILE A 167 23.05 2.59 -24.58
CA ILE A 167 22.62 1.33 -23.96
C ILE A 167 21.30 0.90 -24.58
N ASP A 168 21.27 -0.30 -25.15
CA ASP A 168 20.04 -0.88 -25.68
C ASP A 168 19.93 -2.42 -25.50
N GLN A 169 18.76 -2.95 -25.81
CA GLN A 169 18.47 -4.38 -25.94
C GLN A 169 17.39 -4.59 -27.02
N SER A 170 17.18 -5.85 -27.42
CA SER A 170 16.13 -6.19 -28.40
C SER A 170 14.74 -5.70 -27.96
N GLY A 171 14.05 -5.03 -28.88
CA GLY A 171 12.65 -4.61 -28.75
C GLY A 171 11.63 -5.67 -29.21
N THR A 172 12.06 -6.89 -29.53
CA THR A 172 11.18 -7.96 -30.04
C THR A 172 10.01 -8.22 -29.08
N GLY A 173 8.79 -8.22 -29.63
CA GLY A 173 7.55 -8.41 -28.87
C GLY A 173 6.95 -7.12 -28.28
N TYR A 174 7.55 -5.96 -28.55
CA TYR A 174 7.06 -4.64 -28.18
C TYR A 174 6.73 -3.80 -29.43
N ALA A 175 5.94 -2.76 -29.23
CA ALA A 175 5.46 -1.88 -30.28
C ALA A 175 5.86 -0.42 -30.05
N VAL A 176 6.06 0.31 -31.14
CA VAL A 176 6.24 1.76 -31.18
C VAL A 176 5.30 2.38 -32.20
N ILE A 177 4.94 3.64 -32.00
CA ILE A 177 4.09 4.37 -32.94
C ILE A 177 4.93 4.99 -34.05
N ASP A 178 4.49 4.77 -35.28
CA ASP A 178 4.85 5.59 -36.43
C ASP A 178 4.02 6.88 -36.36
N SER A 179 4.67 8.01 -36.06
CA SER A 179 4.00 9.30 -35.86
C SER A 179 3.40 9.88 -37.13
N GLU A 180 3.89 9.50 -38.31
CA GLU A 180 3.34 9.98 -39.59
C GLU A 180 2.07 9.22 -39.97
N ARG A 181 2.07 7.91 -39.74
CA ARG A 181 0.96 7.02 -40.10
C ARG A 181 -0.06 6.84 -38.98
N GLY A 182 0.34 7.10 -37.73
CA GLY A 182 -0.48 6.86 -36.54
C GLY A 182 -0.79 5.39 -36.28
N THR A 183 0.02 4.48 -36.82
CA THR A 183 -0.09 3.01 -36.69
C THR A 183 1.09 2.45 -35.93
N ALA A 184 0.88 1.34 -35.21
CA ALA A 184 1.97 0.67 -34.51
C ALA A 184 2.82 -0.20 -35.44
N ARG A 185 4.12 -0.26 -35.16
CA ARG A 185 5.08 -1.18 -35.75
C ARG A 185 5.92 -1.82 -34.66
N ASP A 186 6.60 -2.91 -34.99
CA ASP A 186 7.47 -3.59 -34.03
C ASP A 186 8.68 -2.71 -33.70
N ALA A 187 9.08 -2.75 -32.43
CA ALA A 187 10.23 -2.01 -31.94
C ALA A 187 11.52 -2.78 -32.23
N PRO A 188 12.50 -2.20 -32.95
CA PRO A 188 13.80 -2.86 -33.11
C PRO A 188 14.57 -2.90 -31.78
N LEU A 189 14.44 -1.81 -31.01
CA LEU A 189 15.18 -1.53 -29.79
C LEU A 189 14.23 -1.14 -28.66
N ALA A 190 14.58 -1.50 -27.43
CA ALA A 190 13.72 -1.31 -26.26
C ALA A 190 14.02 -0.04 -25.44
N TYR A 191 15.19 0.58 -25.62
CA TYR A 191 15.57 1.80 -24.89
C TYR A 191 15.69 3.05 -25.79
N GLU A 192 15.73 2.90 -27.12
CA GLU A 192 15.62 4.02 -28.07
C GLU A 192 14.33 4.82 -27.85
N ARG A 193 13.19 4.14 -27.99
CA ARG A 193 11.90 4.56 -27.44
C ARG A 193 11.75 3.83 -26.11
N ALA A 194 11.56 4.55 -25.03
CA ALA A 194 11.67 3.99 -23.68
C ALA A 194 10.31 3.53 -23.14
N PHE A 195 10.33 2.51 -22.29
CA PHE A 195 9.14 2.11 -21.54
C PHE A 195 8.88 3.10 -20.39
N ILE A 196 8.01 4.08 -20.63
CA ILE A 196 7.84 5.26 -19.78
C ILE A 196 6.54 5.28 -18.96
N HIS A 197 5.52 4.53 -19.36
CA HIS A 197 4.21 4.57 -18.71
C HIS A 197 4.24 3.72 -17.43
N SER A 198 3.51 4.15 -16.38
CA SER A 198 3.35 3.35 -15.15
C SER A 198 2.03 2.63 -15.04
N CYS A 199 1.03 3.11 -15.75
CA CYS A 199 -0.34 2.70 -15.56
C CYS A 199 -0.91 2.26 -16.89
N PHE A 200 -1.39 1.03 -16.93
CA PHE A 200 -2.04 0.43 -18.09
C PHE A 200 -3.44 -0.02 -17.69
N ILE A 201 -4.40 0.17 -18.58
CA ILE A 201 -5.71 -0.46 -18.53
C ILE A 201 -5.76 -1.40 -19.73
N GLN A 202 -6.14 -2.65 -19.53
CA GLN A 202 -6.19 -3.65 -20.60
C GLN A 202 -7.60 -4.22 -20.71
N SER A 203 -8.04 -4.49 -21.94
CA SER A 203 -9.23 -5.29 -22.19
C SER A 203 -8.88 -6.77 -22.20
N ILE A 204 -9.87 -7.58 -21.82
CA ILE A 204 -9.84 -9.03 -21.94
C ILE A 204 -11.08 -9.47 -22.71
N GLN A 205 -10.93 -10.53 -23.50
CA GLN A 205 -12.01 -11.23 -24.16
C GLN A 205 -12.17 -12.61 -23.54
N ASP A 206 -13.41 -13.13 -23.58
CA ASP A 206 -13.73 -14.47 -23.11
C ASP A 206 -13.28 -15.55 -24.11
N ASP A 207 -11.96 -15.63 -24.28
CA ASP A 207 -11.23 -16.58 -25.11
C ASP A 207 -9.94 -16.98 -24.37
N LEU A 208 -9.49 -18.23 -24.53
CA LEU A 208 -8.30 -18.72 -23.84
C LEU A 208 -6.98 -18.27 -24.47
N VAL A 209 -6.83 -18.37 -25.80
CA VAL A 209 -5.53 -18.34 -26.49
C VAL A 209 -5.40 -17.31 -27.60
N ARG A 210 -6.51 -16.77 -28.13
CA ARG A 210 -6.46 -15.75 -29.19
C ARG A 210 -5.93 -14.43 -28.64
N GLU A 211 -5.49 -13.57 -29.56
CA GLU A 211 -5.07 -12.21 -29.21
C GLU A 211 -6.20 -11.48 -28.45
N GLY A 212 -5.87 -10.92 -27.30
CA GLY A 212 -6.84 -10.30 -26.39
C GLY A 212 -7.58 -11.26 -25.45
N GLY A 213 -7.35 -12.58 -25.54
CA GLY A 213 -7.83 -13.57 -24.58
C GLY A 213 -7.00 -13.67 -23.29
N ILE A 214 -7.30 -14.65 -22.44
CA ILE A 214 -6.72 -14.82 -21.10
C ILE A 214 -5.19 -14.98 -21.15
N VAL A 215 -4.66 -15.88 -21.98
CA VAL A 215 -3.21 -16.12 -22.06
C VAL A 215 -2.48 -14.93 -22.69
N SER A 216 -3.10 -14.27 -23.68
CA SER A 216 -2.56 -13.06 -24.30
C SER A 216 -2.42 -11.92 -23.27
N LEU A 217 -3.44 -11.72 -22.43
CA LEU A 217 -3.40 -10.72 -21.36
C LEU A 217 -2.25 -11.02 -20.40
N ILE A 218 -2.11 -12.26 -19.93
CA ILE A 218 -1.03 -12.67 -19.02
C ILE A 218 0.36 -12.36 -19.61
N ALA A 219 0.55 -12.60 -20.91
CA ALA A 219 1.80 -12.28 -21.59
C ALA A 219 2.07 -10.76 -21.63
N ASP A 220 1.06 -9.95 -21.91
CA ASP A 220 1.20 -8.48 -21.92
C ASP A 220 1.41 -7.93 -20.50
N GLU A 221 0.73 -8.46 -19.48
CA GLU A 221 0.98 -8.15 -18.07
C GLU A 221 2.45 -8.44 -17.68
N ALA A 222 3.01 -9.55 -18.14
CA ALA A 222 4.41 -9.90 -17.90
C ALA A 222 5.39 -8.92 -18.58
N LYS A 223 5.11 -8.49 -19.82
CA LYS A 223 5.89 -7.45 -20.51
C LYS A 223 5.86 -6.12 -19.77
N ILE A 224 4.69 -5.71 -19.27
CA ILE A 224 4.51 -4.48 -18.49
C ILE A 224 5.29 -4.56 -17.17
N ALA A 225 5.17 -5.68 -16.46
CA ALA A 225 5.83 -5.92 -15.19
C ALA A 225 7.37 -5.92 -15.29
N LYS A 226 7.93 -6.42 -16.40
CA LYS A 226 9.38 -6.43 -16.67
C LYS A 226 10.01 -5.04 -16.54
N PHE A 227 9.29 -3.99 -16.95
CA PHE A 227 9.74 -2.60 -16.89
C PHE A 227 9.25 -1.84 -15.64
N GLY A 228 8.69 -2.55 -14.65
CA GLY A 228 8.30 -2.00 -13.36
C GLY A 228 7.05 -1.13 -13.39
N ALA A 229 6.15 -1.37 -14.35
CA ALA A 229 4.85 -0.71 -14.44
C ALA A 229 3.72 -1.62 -13.91
N GLY A 230 2.57 -1.01 -13.62
CA GLY A 230 1.37 -1.69 -13.15
C GLY A 230 0.24 -1.66 -14.18
N THR A 231 -0.66 -2.63 -14.08
CA THR A 231 -1.74 -2.84 -15.05
C THR A 231 -3.07 -3.12 -14.34
N GLY A 232 -4.18 -3.02 -15.04
CA GLY A 232 -5.48 -3.42 -14.52
C GLY A 232 -6.43 -3.81 -15.64
N ALA A 233 -7.32 -4.74 -15.36
CA ALA A 233 -8.33 -5.21 -16.29
C ALA A 233 -9.64 -5.51 -15.55
N ASN A 234 -10.76 -5.30 -16.25
CA ASN A 234 -12.07 -5.77 -15.79
C ASN A 234 -12.34 -7.15 -16.40
N PHE A 235 -12.46 -8.16 -15.52
CA PHE A 235 -12.62 -9.56 -15.90
C PHE A 235 -14.09 -9.98 -16.02
N SER A 236 -15.02 -9.05 -15.87
CA SER A 236 -16.46 -9.34 -15.83
C SER A 236 -17.03 -9.92 -17.12
N CYS A 237 -16.31 -9.79 -18.24
CA CYS A 237 -16.73 -10.41 -19.49
C CYS A 237 -16.46 -11.92 -19.54
N LEU A 238 -15.61 -12.45 -18.65
CA LEU A 238 -15.32 -13.88 -18.61
C LEU A 238 -16.55 -14.65 -18.16
N ARG A 239 -16.80 -15.80 -18.79
CA ARG A 239 -17.94 -16.64 -18.42
C ARG A 239 -17.76 -17.28 -17.04
N GLY A 240 -18.86 -17.40 -16.32
CA GLY A 240 -18.94 -18.03 -15.02
C GLY A 240 -18.63 -19.52 -15.05
N ILE A 241 -18.31 -20.08 -13.88
CA ILE A 241 -18.22 -21.53 -13.70
C ILE A 241 -19.51 -22.22 -14.15
N ASN A 242 -19.40 -23.39 -14.79
CA ASN A 242 -20.51 -24.15 -15.35
C ASN A 242 -21.21 -23.55 -16.59
N GLU A 243 -20.85 -22.35 -17.05
CA GLU A 243 -21.34 -21.84 -18.33
C GLU A 243 -20.79 -22.68 -19.51
N PRO A 244 -21.57 -22.86 -20.60
CA PRO A 244 -21.22 -23.78 -21.68
C PRO A 244 -19.98 -23.34 -22.48
N LEU A 245 -19.21 -24.30 -22.96
CA LEU A 245 -18.10 -24.10 -23.91
C LEU A 245 -18.51 -24.47 -25.34
N SER A 246 -17.92 -23.81 -26.35
CA SER A 246 -18.19 -24.08 -27.76
C SER A 246 -17.75 -25.48 -28.22
N SER A 247 -16.75 -26.06 -27.55
CA SER A 247 -16.24 -27.42 -27.80
C SER A 247 -17.05 -28.52 -27.10
N GLY A 248 -18.10 -28.17 -26.36
CA GLY A 248 -18.74 -29.05 -25.38
C GLY A 248 -18.05 -29.01 -24.01
N GLY A 249 -18.80 -29.37 -22.96
CA GLY A 249 -18.37 -29.23 -21.56
C GLY A 249 -18.69 -27.85 -20.97
N THR A 250 -18.07 -27.55 -19.82
CA THR A 250 -18.35 -26.36 -19.02
C THR A 250 -17.09 -25.58 -18.66
N SER A 251 -17.24 -24.27 -18.48
CA SER A 251 -16.16 -23.37 -18.06
C SER A 251 -15.62 -23.70 -16.66
N SER A 252 -14.31 -23.52 -16.49
CA SER A 252 -13.62 -23.52 -15.17
C SER A 252 -13.85 -22.24 -14.36
N GLY A 253 -14.55 -21.26 -14.94
CA GLY A 253 -14.93 -20.00 -14.29
C GLY A 253 -13.84 -18.94 -14.21
N LEU A 254 -14.27 -17.74 -13.83
CA LEU A 254 -13.49 -16.54 -13.62
C LEU A 254 -12.34 -16.77 -12.62
N LEU A 255 -12.63 -17.37 -11.46
CA LEU A 255 -11.64 -17.47 -10.38
C LEU A 255 -10.44 -18.33 -10.77
N SER A 256 -10.64 -19.34 -11.63
CA SER A 256 -9.55 -20.16 -12.17
C SER A 256 -8.58 -19.33 -13.02
N ALA A 257 -9.11 -18.46 -13.89
CA ALA A 257 -8.29 -17.55 -14.70
C ALA A 257 -7.54 -16.53 -13.83
N LEU A 258 -8.19 -15.99 -12.80
CA LEU A 258 -7.56 -15.05 -11.86
C LEU A 258 -6.39 -15.68 -11.09
N LYS A 259 -6.56 -16.91 -10.61
CA LYS A 259 -5.48 -17.67 -9.94
C LYS A 259 -4.32 -17.96 -10.87
N ALA A 260 -4.58 -18.29 -12.14
CA ALA A 260 -3.53 -18.49 -13.14
C ALA A 260 -2.73 -17.19 -13.41
N SER A 261 -3.44 -16.08 -13.61
CA SER A 261 -2.80 -14.77 -13.82
C SER A 261 -2.01 -14.29 -12.58
N ASP A 262 -2.51 -14.53 -11.36
CA ASP A 262 -1.79 -14.23 -10.11
C ASP A 262 -0.47 -15.01 -9.98
N ARG A 263 -0.48 -16.30 -10.35
CA ARG A 263 0.75 -17.12 -10.39
C ARG A 263 1.73 -16.67 -11.47
N ALA A 264 1.23 -16.29 -12.64
CA ALA A 264 2.08 -15.76 -13.70
C ALA A 264 2.76 -14.44 -13.29
N ALA A 265 2.04 -13.58 -12.56
CA ALA A 265 2.63 -12.35 -12.01
C ALA A 265 3.81 -12.66 -11.05
N ALA A 266 3.77 -13.76 -10.31
CA ALA A 266 4.88 -14.14 -9.44
C ALA A 266 6.18 -14.53 -10.18
N LEU A 267 6.12 -14.79 -11.50
CA LEU A 267 7.29 -15.15 -12.31
C LEU A 267 8.17 -13.93 -12.68
N VAL A 268 7.63 -12.71 -12.58
CA VAL A 268 8.27 -11.52 -13.13
C VAL A 268 8.79 -10.62 -12.02
N THR A 269 10.11 -10.39 -11.99
CA THR A 269 10.73 -9.31 -11.22
C THR A 269 11.30 -8.26 -12.17
N SER A 270 11.05 -6.98 -11.90
CA SER A 270 11.55 -5.91 -12.79
C SER A 270 13.08 -5.86 -12.82
N SER A 271 13.69 -5.64 -13.98
CA SER A 271 15.16 -5.58 -14.09
C SER A 271 15.73 -4.38 -13.34
N GLY A 272 16.59 -4.61 -12.34
CA GLY A 272 17.29 -3.57 -11.58
C GLY A 272 16.59 -3.13 -10.29
N SER A 273 15.41 -3.65 -9.97
CA SER A 273 14.76 -3.43 -8.66
C SER A 273 14.04 -4.70 -8.19
N THR A 274 14.05 -4.97 -6.88
CA THR A 274 13.29 -6.07 -6.23
C THR A 274 11.76 -5.87 -6.27
N ARG A 275 11.25 -5.03 -7.19
CA ARG A 275 9.84 -4.64 -7.26
C ARG A 275 9.00 -5.76 -7.87
N GLN A 276 8.02 -6.20 -7.09
CA GLN A 276 6.98 -7.14 -7.52
C GLN A 276 5.98 -6.45 -8.47
N PRO A 277 5.35 -7.21 -9.39
CA PRO A 277 4.34 -6.66 -10.28
C PRO A 277 3.13 -6.12 -9.52
N SER A 278 2.46 -5.13 -10.09
CA SER A 278 1.26 -4.52 -9.51
C SER A 278 0.12 -4.65 -10.51
N LYS A 279 -0.91 -5.44 -10.20
CA LYS A 279 -2.10 -5.60 -11.04
C LYS A 279 -3.39 -5.26 -10.29
N MET A 280 -4.39 -4.76 -11.00
CA MET A 280 -5.78 -4.60 -10.52
C MET A 280 -6.68 -5.62 -11.21
N VAL A 281 -7.49 -6.31 -10.42
CA VAL A 281 -8.55 -7.20 -10.90
C VAL A 281 -9.87 -6.54 -10.56
N ILE A 282 -10.71 -6.27 -11.56
CA ILE A 282 -12.03 -5.66 -11.39
C ILE A 282 -13.11 -6.66 -11.79
N VAL A 283 -14.16 -6.75 -10.98
CA VAL A 283 -15.36 -7.55 -11.27
C VAL A 283 -16.61 -6.73 -10.97
N ASP A 284 -17.58 -6.77 -11.87
CA ASP A 284 -18.85 -6.07 -11.80
C ASP A 284 -19.77 -6.83 -10.82
N ALA A 285 -20.57 -6.09 -10.05
CA ALA A 285 -21.40 -6.67 -8.98
C ALA A 285 -22.49 -7.66 -9.45
N ASP A 286 -22.75 -7.77 -10.75
CA ASP A 286 -23.72 -8.69 -11.35
C ASP A 286 -23.09 -9.98 -11.90
N HIS A 287 -21.77 -10.19 -11.71
CA HIS A 287 -21.10 -11.38 -12.20
C HIS A 287 -21.57 -12.65 -11.41
N PRO A 288 -21.78 -13.81 -12.06
CA PRO A 288 -22.27 -15.03 -11.40
C PRO A 288 -21.36 -15.53 -10.29
N GLU A 289 -20.04 -15.37 -10.42
CA GLU A 289 -19.02 -15.74 -9.41
C GLU A 289 -18.64 -14.59 -8.45
N ILE A 290 -19.46 -13.54 -8.31
CA ILE A 290 -19.09 -12.36 -7.50
C ILE A 290 -18.81 -12.69 -6.02
N PHE A 291 -19.53 -13.67 -5.45
CA PHE A 291 -19.34 -14.10 -4.07
C PHE A 291 -17.97 -14.73 -3.83
N ASP A 292 -17.58 -15.68 -4.68
CA ASP A 292 -16.27 -16.34 -4.57
C ASP A 292 -15.12 -15.35 -4.79
N TYR A 293 -15.32 -14.35 -5.67
CA TYR A 293 -14.37 -13.27 -5.87
C TYR A 293 -14.20 -12.38 -4.64
N ILE A 294 -15.31 -12.00 -3.97
CA ILE A 294 -15.29 -11.19 -2.74
C ILE A 294 -14.51 -11.90 -1.64
N ASP A 295 -14.77 -13.18 -1.43
CA ASP A 295 -14.17 -13.93 -0.32
C ASP A 295 -12.75 -14.41 -0.61
N TRP A 296 -12.31 -14.36 -1.88
CA TRP A 296 -11.06 -14.98 -2.32
C TRP A 296 -9.89 -14.61 -1.42
N LYS A 297 -9.61 -13.33 -1.21
CA LYS A 297 -8.49 -12.89 -0.37
C LYS A 297 -8.67 -13.21 1.11
N VAL A 298 -9.91 -13.16 1.61
CA VAL A 298 -10.22 -13.50 3.01
C VAL A 298 -9.84 -14.96 3.27
N GLU A 299 -10.20 -15.86 2.36
CA GLU A 299 -9.87 -17.27 2.48
C GLU A 299 -8.35 -17.54 2.34
N GLU A 300 -7.65 -16.78 1.49
CA GLU A 300 -6.19 -16.92 1.35
C GLU A 300 -5.44 -16.42 2.60
N GLU A 301 -5.90 -15.35 3.26
CA GLU A 301 -5.37 -14.90 4.57
C GLU A 301 -5.58 -15.97 5.66
N ARG A 302 -6.76 -16.60 5.70
CA ARG A 302 -7.06 -17.72 6.63
C ARG A 302 -6.12 -18.91 6.39
N LYS A 303 -5.80 -19.22 5.13
CA LYS A 303 -4.82 -20.26 4.79
C LYS A 303 -3.43 -19.93 5.32
N VAL A 304 -2.96 -18.69 5.18
CA VAL A 304 -1.66 -18.28 5.73
C VAL A 304 -1.61 -18.48 7.26
N ALA A 305 -2.65 -18.05 7.97
CA ALA A 305 -2.74 -18.26 9.42
C ALA A 305 -2.70 -19.75 9.79
N ALA A 306 -3.46 -20.59 9.05
CA ALA A 306 -3.49 -22.03 9.25
C ALA A 306 -2.13 -22.69 8.96
N LEU A 307 -1.41 -22.27 7.91
CA LEU A 307 -0.07 -22.77 7.57
C LEU A 307 0.95 -22.41 8.65
N ALA A 308 0.97 -21.16 9.10
CA ALA A 308 1.89 -20.68 10.14
C ALA A 308 1.64 -21.37 11.49
N ALA A 309 0.38 -21.54 11.89
CA ALA A 309 0.02 -22.26 13.11
C ALA A 309 0.30 -23.77 12.98
N GLY A 310 -0.14 -24.37 11.88
CA GLY A 310 -0.02 -25.80 11.61
C GLY A 310 1.42 -26.28 11.55
N ALA A 311 2.33 -25.54 10.92
CA ALA A 311 3.76 -25.89 10.89
C ALA A 311 4.38 -25.97 12.29
N ARG A 312 4.05 -25.02 13.18
CA ARG A 312 4.52 -25.05 14.58
C ARG A 312 3.97 -26.25 15.36
N VAL A 313 2.68 -26.56 15.17
CA VAL A 313 2.03 -27.72 15.81
C VAL A 313 2.65 -29.03 15.30
N CYS A 314 2.84 -29.18 13.99
CA CYS A 314 3.53 -30.31 13.38
C CYS A 314 4.95 -30.47 13.94
N ASN A 315 5.76 -29.39 13.92
CA ASN A 315 7.12 -29.43 14.43
C ASN A 315 7.18 -29.86 15.90
N ARG A 316 6.28 -29.35 16.74
CA ARG A 316 6.23 -29.71 18.17
C ARG A 316 5.91 -31.19 18.37
N TYR A 317 4.78 -31.65 17.82
CA TYR A 317 4.26 -32.98 18.14
C TYR A 317 4.93 -34.11 17.36
N LEU A 318 5.28 -33.89 16.09
CA LEU A 318 5.97 -34.90 15.30
C LEU A 318 7.42 -35.05 15.77
N LYS A 319 8.10 -33.97 16.17
CA LYS A 319 9.42 -34.08 16.80
C LYS A 319 9.33 -34.85 18.12
N ALA A 320 8.31 -34.59 18.94
CA ALA A 320 8.11 -35.34 20.19
C ALA A 320 7.90 -36.84 19.94
N ILE A 321 7.21 -37.22 18.86
CA ILE A 321 7.06 -38.62 18.42
C ILE A 321 8.41 -39.20 17.96
N PHE A 322 9.16 -38.46 17.14
CA PHE A 322 10.49 -38.86 16.67
C PHE A 322 11.47 -39.06 17.82
N ASP A 323 11.51 -38.13 18.78
CA ASP A 323 12.36 -38.23 19.97
C ASP A 323 11.91 -39.38 20.89
N ALA A 324 10.60 -39.59 21.05
CA ALA A 324 10.05 -40.72 21.81
C ALA A 324 10.36 -42.08 21.17
N TRP A 325 10.60 -42.10 19.85
CA TRP A 325 11.05 -43.29 19.13
C TRP A 325 12.51 -43.64 19.44
N ALA A 326 13.40 -42.67 19.67
CA ALA A 326 14.82 -42.92 19.96
C ALA A 326 15.03 -43.83 21.18
N GLU A 327 14.06 -43.88 22.09
CA GLU A 327 14.06 -44.73 23.28
C GLU A 327 13.26 -46.04 23.10
N ALA A 328 12.63 -46.24 21.93
CA ALA A 328 11.83 -47.41 21.59
C ALA A 328 12.69 -48.56 21.03
N LYS A 329 12.32 -49.81 21.35
CA LYS A 329 12.88 -50.99 20.67
C LYS A 329 12.04 -51.30 19.42
N PRO A 330 12.65 -51.46 18.23
CA PRO A 330 11.91 -51.70 17.00
C PRO A 330 11.12 -53.02 17.05
N ARG A 331 9.81 -52.97 16.81
CA ARG A 331 8.92 -54.14 16.61
C ARG A 331 8.54 -54.32 15.14
N ARG A 332 7.68 -55.31 14.87
CA ARG A 332 7.29 -55.70 13.50
C ARG A 332 6.47 -54.61 12.80
N THR A 333 5.62 -53.90 13.53
CA THR A 333 4.76 -52.84 12.99
C THR A 333 4.73 -51.58 13.87
N PRO A 334 4.48 -50.39 13.29
CA PRO A 334 4.27 -49.15 14.05
C PRO A 334 3.15 -49.25 15.11
N ALA A 335 2.12 -50.07 14.87
CA ALA A 335 1.05 -50.27 15.85
C ALA A 335 1.50 -51.08 17.08
N GLU A 336 2.45 -51.99 16.93
CA GLU A 336 3.05 -52.73 18.06
C GLU A 336 4.06 -51.87 18.81
N ASP A 337 4.79 -51.03 18.09
CA ASP A 337 5.70 -50.02 18.63
C ASP A 337 4.98 -49.06 19.57
N ILE A 338 3.90 -48.44 19.09
CA ILE A 338 3.02 -47.53 19.84
C ILE A 338 2.48 -48.23 21.09
N ARG A 339 1.90 -49.44 20.95
CA ARG A 339 1.29 -50.16 22.07
C ARG A 339 2.27 -50.56 23.15
N GLY A 340 3.51 -50.88 22.80
CA GLY A 340 4.49 -51.29 23.80
C GLY A 340 5.58 -50.25 24.09
N ASN A 341 5.34 -48.97 23.77
CA ASN A 341 6.10 -47.83 24.29
C ASN A 341 5.11 -46.75 24.75
N ALA A 342 4.92 -46.64 26.08
CA ALA A 342 3.95 -45.72 26.66
C ALA A 342 4.27 -44.23 26.38
N ARG A 343 5.55 -43.87 26.22
CA ARG A 343 5.95 -42.49 25.88
C ARG A 343 5.57 -42.16 24.44
N LEU A 344 5.85 -43.09 23.52
CA LEU A 344 5.43 -42.99 22.12
C LEU A 344 3.90 -42.97 21.99
N GLY A 345 3.19 -43.84 22.71
CA GLY A 345 1.73 -43.85 22.76
C GLY A 345 1.13 -42.52 23.19
N ARG A 346 1.63 -41.94 24.29
CA ARG A 346 1.20 -40.60 24.74
C ARG A 346 1.51 -39.51 23.72
N ALA A 347 2.68 -39.55 23.08
CA ALA A 347 3.04 -38.57 22.05
C ALA A 347 2.12 -38.67 20.81
N VAL A 348 1.74 -39.88 20.42
CA VAL A 348 0.78 -40.13 19.33
C VAL A 348 -0.63 -39.67 19.69
N GLU A 349 -1.11 -39.97 20.90
CA GLU A 349 -2.40 -39.49 21.39
C GLU A 349 -2.44 -37.96 21.46
N ALA A 350 -1.37 -37.34 21.96
CA ALA A 350 -1.23 -35.89 21.99
C ALA A 350 -1.25 -35.30 20.57
N ALA A 351 -0.52 -35.89 19.61
CA ALA A 351 -0.53 -35.43 18.22
C ALA A 351 -1.94 -35.51 17.59
N ARG A 352 -2.66 -36.61 17.83
CA ARG A 352 -4.06 -36.77 17.36
C ARG A 352 -5.01 -35.77 17.98
N ALA A 353 -4.89 -35.54 19.29
CA ALA A 353 -5.70 -34.55 20.01
C ALA A 353 -5.50 -33.12 19.47
N HIS A 354 -4.35 -32.86 18.82
CA HIS A 354 -4.03 -31.59 18.18
C HIS A 354 -4.20 -31.59 16.65
N GLY A 355 -4.92 -32.58 16.10
CA GLY A 355 -5.34 -32.59 14.70
C GLY A 355 -4.25 -33.01 13.70
N ILE A 356 -3.16 -33.62 14.14
CA ILE A 356 -2.14 -34.15 13.23
C ILE A 356 -2.72 -35.38 12.48
N PRO A 357 -2.68 -35.42 11.13
CA PRO A 357 -3.15 -36.57 10.37
C PRO A 357 -2.35 -37.84 10.68
N ASP A 358 -3.04 -38.98 10.77
CA ASP A 358 -2.44 -40.28 11.08
C ASP A 358 -1.29 -40.65 10.14
N ASN A 359 -1.41 -40.34 8.84
CA ASN A 359 -0.34 -40.62 7.87
C ASN A 359 0.95 -39.83 8.17
N ALA A 360 0.84 -38.60 8.68
CA ALA A 360 2.03 -37.83 9.07
C ALA A 360 2.72 -38.44 10.29
N ILE A 361 1.93 -38.92 11.27
CA ILE A 361 2.43 -39.64 12.45
C ILE A 361 3.15 -40.93 12.04
N LEU A 362 2.51 -41.74 11.18
CA LEU A 362 3.06 -43.00 10.70
C LEU A 362 4.36 -42.78 9.90
N ASN A 363 4.40 -41.77 9.03
CA ASN A 363 5.60 -41.44 8.26
C ASN A 363 6.78 -41.06 9.16
N VAL A 364 6.55 -40.33 10.25
CA VAL A 364 7.62 -39.94 11.19
C VAL A 364 8.12 -41.13 12.01
N ILE A 365 7.23 -42.01 12.46
CA ILE A 365 7.63 -43.27 13.11
C ILE A 365 8.46 -44.13 12.15
N GLU A 366 8.02 -44.23 10.90
CA GLU A 366 8.72 -45.04 9.89
C GLU A 366 10.08 -44.44 9.49
N LEU A 367 10.17 -43.12 9.36
CA LEU A 367 11.46 -42.43 9.18
C LEU A 367 12.44 -42.75 10.31
N ALA A 368 11.95 -42.69 11.55
CA ALA A 368 12.76 -42.97 12.73
C ALA A 368 13.13 -44.47 12.81
N ARG A 369 12.25 -45.38 12.39
CA ARG A 369 12.52 -46.84 12.27
C ARG A 369 13.64 -47.14 11.27
N GLN A 370 13.75 -46.35 10.20
CA GLN A 370 14.77 -46.50 9.16
C GLN A 370 16.10 -45.82 9.51
N GLY A 371 16.19 -45.17 10.68
CA GLY A 371 17.39 -44.44 11.09
C GLY A 371 17.62 -43.14 10.33
N GLY A 372 16.57 -42.55 9.76
CA GLY A 372 16.64 -41.22 9.13
C GLY A 372 16.68 -40.09 10.17
N ASP A 373 17.21 -38.94 9.77
CA ASP A 373 17.29 -37.76 10.63
C ASP A 373 16.00 -36.94 10.64
N TRP A 374 15.67 -36.33 11.79
CA TRP A 374 14.56 -35.39 11.87
C TRP A 374 14.83 -34.15 11.01
N THR A 375 13.89 -33.87 10.10
CA THR A 375 13.85 -32.61 9.36
C THR A 375 12.62 -31.85 9.81
N ALA A 376 12.82 -30.65 10.36
CA ALA A 376 11.70 -29.80 10.73
C ALA A 376 10.91 -29.37 9.49
N PHE A 377 9.60 -29.27 9.63
CA PHE A 377 8.78 -28.49 8.72
C PHE A 377 9.33 -27.07 8.67
N GLU A 378 9.30 -26.46 7.49
CA GLU A 378 9.64 -25.05 7.34
C GLU A 378 8.79 -24.22 8.31
N ASN A 379 9.45 -23.35 9.10
CA ASN A 379 8.77 -22.48 10.04
C ASN A 379 8.09 -21.34 9.29
N TYR A 380 6.91 -21.62 8.76
CA TYR A 380 6.06 -20.61 8.15
C TYR A 380 5.71 -19.53 9.18
N ASN A 381 5.88 -18.27 8.77
CA ASN A 381 5.47 -17.12 9.53
C ASN A 381 4.48 -16.26 8.72
N ALA A 382 3.87 -15.29 9.38
CA ALA A 382 2.90 -14.40 8.76
C ALA A 382 3.53 -13.14 8.17
N ASP A 383 4.85 -13.08 7.98
CA ASP A 383 5.49 -11.96 7.29
C ASP A 383 5.08 -11.95 5.82
N TRP A 384 4.85 -10.77 5.26
CA TRP A 384 4.28 -10.62 3.91
C TRP A 384 5.24 -11.11 2.79
N ASP A 385 6.53 -11.28 3.08
CA ASP A 385 7.55 -11.86 2.21
C ASP A 385 7.88 -13.33 2.56
N SER A 386 7.05 -13.96 3.41
CA SER A 386 7.25 -15.35 3.81
C SER A 386 6.84 -16.35 2.73
N THR A 387 7.41 -17.55 2.83
CA THR A 387 7.02 -18.70 1.98
C THR A 387 5.51 -19.01 2.09
N ALA A 388 4.89 -18.77 3.24
CA ALA A 388 3.44 -18.97 3.40
C ALA A 388 2.65 -18.02 2.49
N TYR A 389 2.96 -16.73 2.50
CA TYR A 389 2.32 -15.76 1.58
C TYR A 389 2.63 -16.05 0.10
N HIS A 390 3.82 -16.58 -0.22
CA HIS A 390 4.16 -16.99 -1.58
C HIS A 390 3.43 -18.26 -2.05
N SER A 391 2.94 -19.08 -1.13
CA SER A 391 2.22 -20.32 -1.42
C SER A 391 0.71 -20.13 -1.65
N VAL A 392 0.12 -19.02 -1.21
CA VAL A 392 -1.30 -18.68 -1.42
C VAL A 392 -1.51 -17.84 -2.69
N SER A 393 -2.76 -17.72 -3.14
CA SER A 393 -3.13 -16.95 -4.33
C SER A 393 -3.72 -15.58 -4.00
N GLY A 394 -3.85 -14.71 -5.00
CA GLY A 394 -4.49 -13.40 -4.91
C GLY A 394 -3.64 -12.33 -4.23
N GLN A 395 -2.40 -12.64 -3.89
CA GLN A 395 -1.49 -11.73 -3.19
C GLN A 395 -0.73 -10.79 -4.13
N ARG A 396 -0.80 -11.01 -5.46
CA ARG A 396 -0.16 -10.15 -6.46
C ARG A 396 -1.13 -9.17 -7.11
N SER A 397 -2.42 -9.19 -6.74
CA SER A 397 -3.41 -8.23 -7.23
C SER A 397 -3.98 -7.35 -6.12
N ASN A 398 -4.40 -6.14 -6.50
CA ASN A 398 -5.47 -5.42 -5.83
C ASN A 398 -6.80 -5.87 -6.42
N ASN A 399 -7.83 -5.98 -5.59
CA ASN A 399 -9.16 -6.41 -6.01
C ASN A 399 -10.13 -5.24 -5.83
N SER A 400 -10.99 -5.00 -6.81
CA SER A 400 -12.04 -3.99 -6.72
C SER A 400 -13.34 -4.47 -7.36
N ILE A 401 -14.46 -4.06 -6.77
CA ILE A 401 -15.78 -4.30 -7.33
C ILE A 401 -16.29 -3.04 -7.98
N ARG A 402 -16.83 -3.19 -9.17
CA ARG A 402 -17.48 -2.10 -9.89
C ARG A 402 -18.98 -2.12 -9.61
N ILE A 403 -19.49 -1.01 -9.08
CA ILE A 403 -20.91 -0.89 -8.71
C ILE A 403 -21.56 0.31 -9.41
N PRO A 404 -22.72 0.12 -10.08
CA PRO A 404 -23.52 1.23 -10.57
C PRO A 404 -24.41 1.82 -9.46
N ASP A 405 -24.89 3.04 -9.66
CA ASP A 405 -25.84 3.67 -8.73
C ASP A 405 -27.16 2.90 -8.60
N SER A 406 -27.52 2.08 -9.60
CA SER A 406 -28.67 1.16 -9.50
C SER A 406 -28.47 0.08 -8.44
N PHE A 407 -27.25 -0.42 -8.26
CA PHE A 407 -26.91 -1.38 -7.21
C PHE A 407 -27.04 -0.73 -5.82
N LEU A 408 -26.49 0.48 -5.65
CA LEU A 408 -26.57 1.21 -4.38
C LEU A 408 -28.03 1.46 -3.96
N ARG A 409 -28.88 1.91 -4.89
CA ARG A 409 -30.32 2.08 -4.63
C ARG A 409 -31.03 0.75 -4.32
N ALA A 410 -30.64 -0.34 -4.99
CA ALA A 410 -31.19 -1.66 -4.70
C ALA A 410 -30.78 -2.12 -3.30
N ALA A 411 -29.51 -1.94 -2.93
CA ALA A 411 -29.02 -2.26 -1.58
C ALA A 411 -29.76 -1.44 -0.53
N GLU A 412 -29.85 -0.12 -0.69
CA GLU A 412 -30.60 0.79 0.19
C GLU A 412 -32.04 0.34 0.45
N ARG A 413 -32.72 -0.17 -0.59
CA ARG A 413 -34.12 -0.60 -0.54
C ARG A 413 -34.31 -2.08 -0.21
N ASP A 414 -33.23 -2.80 0.06
CA ASP A 414 -33.23 -4.26 0.23
C ASP A 414 -33.93 -5.01 -0.92
N ALA A 415 -33.72 -4.50 -2.13
CA ALA A 415 -34.29 -5.04 -3.36
C ALA A 415 -33.46 -6.22 -3.89
N ASP A 416 -34.06 -6.97 -4.80
CA ASP A 416 -33.40 -8.07 -5.49
C ASP A 416 -32.33 -7.54 -6.46
N TRP A 417 -31.25 -8.30 -6.58
CA TRP A 417 -30.16 -8.10 -7.52
C TRP A 417 -29.91 -9.39 -8.28
N HIS A 418 -29.79 -9.28 -9.60
CA HIS A 418 -29.63 -10.44 -10.48
C HIS A 418 -28.18 -10.61 -10.89
N LEU A 419 -27.64 -11.80 -10.67
CA LEU A 419 -26.37 -12.23 -11.22
C LEU A 419 -26.62 -12.85 -12.60
N VAL A 420 -25.85 -12.45 -13.61
CA VAL A 420 -26.18 -12.71 -15.02
C VAL A 420 -25.07 -13.50 -15.70
N ASN A 421 -25.42 -14.67 -16.26
CA ASN A 421 -24.51 -15.48 -17.06
C ASN A 421 -24.01 -14.70 -18.28
N ARG A 422 -22.70 -14.73 -18.57
CA ARG A 422 -22.10 -13.90 -19.62
C ARG A 422 -22.35 -14.44 -21.03
N ILE A 423 -22.59 -15.74 -21.17
CA ILE A 423 -22.84 -16.38 -22.46
C ILE A 423 -24.32 -16.42 -22.78
N THR A 424 -25.17 -16.82 -21.82
CA THR A 424 -26.61 -16.98 -22.07
C THR A 424 -27.40 -15.69 -21.86
N GLY A 425 -26.89 -14.76 -21.05
CA GLY A 425 -27.61 -13.54 -20.63
C GLY A 425 -28.76 -13.82 -19.65
N GLU A 426 -28.94 -15.07 -19.23
CA GLU A 426 -29.97 -15.47 -18.28
C GLU A 426 -29.55 -15.15 -16.84
N ILE A 427 -30.54 -15.03 -15.95
CA ILE A 427 -30.30 -14.87 -14.52
C ILE A 427 -29.74 -16.18 -13.97
N ALA A 428 -28.47 -16.16 -13.58
CA ALA A 428 -27.80 -17.26 -12.92
C ALA A 428 -28.32 -17.45 -11.49
N ARG A 429 -28.49 -16.34 -10.78
CA ARG A 429 -28.97 -16.30 -9.38
C ARG A 429 -29.55 -14.94 -9.06
N THR A 430 -30.64 -14.92 -8.29
CA THR A 430 -31.15 -13.69 -7.66
C THR A 430 -30.73 -13.67 -6.19
N VAL A 431 -30.24 -12.53 -5.72
CA VAL A 431 -29.82 -12.30 -4.33
C VAL A 431 -30.39 -11.00 -3.81
N LYS A 432 -30.36 -10.76 -2.50
CA LYS A 432 -30.59 -9.42 -1.98
C LYS A 432 -29.37 -8.55 -2.23
N ALA A 433 -29.59 -7.36 -2.76
CA ALA A 433 -28.52 -6.38 -2.96
C ALA A 433 -27.84 -6.01 -1.64
N ARG A 434 -28.61 -5.97 -0.53
CA ARG A 434 -28.09 -5.73 0.81
C ARG A 434 -27.09 -6.80 1.26
N ASP A 435 -27.41 -8.08 1.07
CA ASP A 435 -26.52 -9.19 1.45
C ASP A 435 -25.18 -9.11 0.71
N LEU A 436 -25.22 -8.81 -0.59
CA LEU A 436 -24.01 -8.63 -1.37
C LEU A 436 -23.19 -7.42 -0.87
N TRP A 437 -23.86 -6.32 -0.56
CA TRP A 437 -23.22 -5.11 -0.04
C TRP A 437 -22.55 -5.33 1.33
N ASP A 438 -23.24 -6.04 2.23
CA ASP A 438 -22.72 -6.37 3.55
C ASP A 438 -21.52 -7.33 3.46
N ARG A 439 -21.54 -8.27 2.52
CA ARG A 439 -20.40 -9.16 2.26
C ARG A 439 -19.18 -8.42 1.72
N ILE A 440 -19.37 -7.45 0.83
CA ILE A 440 -18.29 -6.58 0.32
C ILE A 440 -17.61 -5.86 1.50
N ALA A 441 -18.41 -5.28 2.40
CA ALA A 441 -17.90 -4.58 3.57
C ALA A 441 -17.19 -5.54 4.56
N ALA A 442 -17.74 -6.73 4.79
CA ALA A 442 -17.13 -7.74 5.65
C ALA A 442 -15.77 -8.23 5.11
N ALA A 443 -15.67 -8.48 3.80
CA ALA A 443 -14.41 -8.88 3.17
C ALA A 443 -13.35 -7.78 3.27
N ALA A 444 -13.72 -6.53 3.00
CA ALA A 444 -12.83 -5.38 3.13
C ALA A 444 -12.38 -5.16 4.59
N TRP A 445 -13.27 -5.36 5.56
CA TRP A 445 -12.94 -5.33 6.99
C TRP A 445 -11.94 -6.42 7.38
N SER A 446 -12.07 -7.62 6.77
CA SER A 446 -11.25 -8.79 7.05
C SER A 446 -9.91 -8.82 6.32
N SER A 447 -9.77 -8.17 5.17
CA SER A 447 -8.59 -8.32 4.29
C SER A 447 -8.09 -7.04 3.62
N ALA A 448 -8.76 -5.90 3.84
CA ALA A 448 -8.58 -4.63 3.10
C ALA A 448 -8.96 -4.67 1.61
N ASP A 449 -9.52 -5.77 1.13
CA ASP A 449 -10.03 -5.95 -0.22
C ASP A 449 -11.45 -6.57 -0.17
N PRO A 450 -12.31 -6.33 -1.17
CA PRO A 450 -12.07 -5.49 -2.35
C PRO A 450 -12.32 -3.99 -2.06
N GLY A 451 -11.65 -3.12 -2.83
CA GLY A 451 -12.07 -1.73 -2.97
C GLY A 451 -13.36 -1.59 -3.80
N VAL A 452 -13.92 -0.39 -3.88
CA VAL A 452 -15.15 -0.11 -4.62
C VAL A 452 -14.90 0.99 -5.66
N GLN A 453 -15.32 0.73 -6.91
CA GLN A 453 -15.32 1.69 -8.01
C GLN A 453 -16.76 2.05 -8.41
N PHE A 454 -17.07 3.35 -8.37
CA PHE A 454 -18.42 3.86 -8.60
C PHE A 454 -18.65 4.10 -10.09
N ASP A 455 -19.15 3.05 -10.74
CA ASP A 455 -19.27 2.95 -12.19
C ASP A 455 -19.99 4.13 -12.85
N THR A 456 -21.12 4.55 -12.27
CA THR A 456 -21.93 5.66 -12.77
C THR A 456 -21.16 6.97 -12.71
N THR A 457 -20.63 7.35 -11.53
CA THR A 457 -19.80 8.55 -11.36
C THR A 457 -18.59 8.56 -12.30
N ILE A 458 -17.91 7.43 -12.48
CA ILE A 458 -16.75 7.32 -13.38
C ILE A 458 -17.13 7.69 -14.82
N ASN A 459 -18.21 7.10 -15.35
CA ASN A 459 -18.60 7.31 -16.74
C ASN A 459 -19.30 8.66 -16.98
N GLU A 460 -19.97 9.23 -15.98
CA GLU A 460 -20.55 10.57 -16.08
C GLU A 460 -19.48 11.66 -16.31
N TRP A 461 -18.29 11.47 -15.74
CA TRP A 461 -17.12 12.34 -15.91
C TRP A 461 -16.23 11.98 -17.12
N HIS A 462 -16.65 11.04 -17.97
CA HIS A 462 -15.87 10.59 -19.13
C HIS A 462 -15.77 11.66 -20.21
N THR A 463 -14.55 11.93 -20.65
CA THR A 463 -14.25 12.90 -21.73
C THR A 463 -14.43 12.31 -23.12
N CYS A 464 -14.38 10.97 -23.27
CA CYS A 464 -14.42 10.29 -24.57
C CYS A 464 -15.44 9.12 -24.69
N PRO A 465 -16.72 9.30 -24.29
CA PRO A 465 -17.71 8.21 -24.32
C PRO A 465 -18.04 7.69 -25.72
N SER A 466 -17.90 8.50 -26.78
CA SER A 466 -18.14 8.05 -28.16
C SER A 466 -17.12 7.00 -28.62
N SER A 467 -15.95 6.95 -27.97
CA SER A 467 -14.86 6.00 -28.29
C SER A 467 -14.85 4.74 -27.43
N GLY A 468 -15.87 4.57 -26.59
CA GLY A 468 -16.03 3.43 -25.70
C GLY A 468 -16.24 3.87 -24.26
N ARG A 469 -16.64 2.88 -23.46
CA ARG A 469 -16.90 3.02 -22.05
C ARG A 469 -15.60 2.87 -21.24
N ILE A 470 -15.52 3.51 -20.07
CA ILE A 470 -14.48 3.20 -19.10
C ILE A 470 -14.90 1.91 -18.40
N ASN A 471 -14.18 0.80 -18.61
CA ASN A 471 -14.52 -0.51 -18.02
C ASN A 471 -13.69 -0.85 -16.79
N GLY A 472 -12.50 -0.27 -16.65
CA GLY A 472 -11.64 -0.52 -15.50
C GLY A 472 -10.73 0.64 -15.14
N SER A 473 -9.71 0.32 -14.37
CA SER A 473 -8.68 1.24 -13.89
C SER A 473 -7.32 0.58 -13.94
N ASN A 474 -6.26 1.36 -13.70
CA ASN A 474 -4.94 0.82 -13.39
C ASN A 474 -4.89 0.19 -11.98
N SER A 475 -3.70 -0.27 -11.57
CA SER A 475 -3.43 -0.95 -10.31
C SER A 475 -3.79 -0.19 -9.02
N CYS A 476 -3.87 1.16 -9.05
CA CYS A 476 -4.13 1.99 -7.88
C CYS A 476 -5.44 2.83 -7.99
N SER A 477 -6.28 2.57 -9.00
CA SER A 477 -7.58 3.22 -9.24
C SER A 477 -7.56 4.75 -9.48
N GLU A 478 -6.40 5.36 -9.76
CA GLU A 478 -6.28 6.78 -10.09
C GLU A 478 -6.40 7.06 -11.60
N PHE A 479 -6.03 6.11 -12.46
CA PHE A 479 -6.18 6.20 -13.90
C PHE A 479 -7.46 5.48 -14.34
N LEU A 480 -8.42 6.26 -14.85
CA LEU A 480 -9.73 5.80 -15.28
C LEU A 480 -10.00 6.32 -16.68
N PHE A 481 -9.75 5.47 -17.66
CA PHE A 481 -9.89 5.82 -19.06
C PHE A 481 -10.26 4.58 -19.89
N LEU A 482 -10.25 4.69 -21.21
CA LEU A 482 -10.58 3.60 -22.12
C LEU A 482 -9.64 2.40 -21.93
N ASP A 483 -10.16 1.20 -22.15
CA ASP A 483 -9.33 -0.01 -22.13
C ASP A 483 -8.23 0.06 -23.20
N ASP A 484 -7.16 -0.68 -22.99
CA ASP A 484 -5.98 -0.72 -23.86
C ASP A 484 -5.34 0.66 -24.03
N THR A 485 -5.24 1.40 -22.92
CA THR A 485 -4.53 2.68 -22.86
C THR A 485 -3.50 2.67 -21.75
N ALA A 486 -2.49 3.51 -21.91
CA ALA A 486 -1.45 3.73 -20.92
C ALA A 486 -1.35 5.21 -20.54
N SER A 487 -1.00 5.51 -19.29
CA SER A 487 -0.77 6.88 -18.84
C SER A 487 0.61 7.07 -18.21
N THR A 488 1.25 8.15 -18.61
CA THR A 488 2.46 8.67 -17.98
C THR A 488 2.03 9.53 -16.79
N LEU A 489 2.78 9.46 -15.68
CA LEU A 489 2.43 10.19 -14.46
C LEU A 489 3.56 11.11 -14.02
N SER A 490 3.18 12.21 -13.39
CA SER A 490 4.12 13.04 -12.65
C SER A 490 3.43 13.74 -11.49
N CYS A 491 4.20 14.15 -10.49
CA CYS A 491 3.70 14.89 -9.34
C CYS A 491 4.57 16.11 -9.05
N ILE A 492 3.92 17.22 -8.70
CA ILE A 492 4.55 18.44 -8.17
C ILE A 492 4.66 18.32 -6.63
N ASN A 493 5.83 18.61 -6.08
CA ASN A 493 6.03 18.70 -4.63
C ASN A 493 5.51 20.05 -4.12
N LEU A 494 4.40 20.05 -3.37
CA LEU A 494 3.79 21.30 -2.90
C LEU A 494 4.72 22.14 -2.03
N ARG A 495 5.58 21.50 -1.22
CA ARG A 495 6.53 22.22 -0.35
C ARG A 495 7.64 22.93 -1.13
N ALA A 496 8.06 22.37 -2.28
CA ALA A 496 9.10 22.99 -3.13
C ALA A 496 8.62 24.26 -3.86
N VAL A 497 7.30 24.47 -3.94
CA VAL A 497 6.64 25.60 -4.60
C VAL A 497 5.84 26.46 -3.62
N THR A 498 6.11 26.33 -2.33
CA THR A 498 5.52 27.13 -1.24
C THR A 498 6.54 28.15 -0.74
N ARG A 499 6.12 29.40 -0.54
CA ARG A 499 6.99 30.45 0.04
C ARG A 499 7.01 30.38 1.55
N ARG A 500 5.83 30.44 2.17
CA ARG A 500 5.64 30.43 3.63
C ARG A 500 4.21 30.06 3.98
N GLY A 501 4.04 29.27 5.04
CA GLY A 501 2.71 28.84 5.49
C GLY A 501 1.97 28.15 4.33
N LEU A 502 0.76 28.61 4.03
CA LEU A 502 -0.02 28.12 2.88
C LEU A 502 0.24 28.86 1.56
N GLU A 503 1.13 29.86 1.51
CA GLU A 503 1.34 30.67 0.30
C GLU A 503 2.09 29.89 -0.79
N ILE A 504 1.35 29.35 -1.77
CA ILE A 504 1.90 28.81 -3.00
C ILE A 504 2.47 29.96 -3.85
N ASP A 505 3.70 29.79 -4.33
CA ASP A 505 4.29 30.67 -5.34
C ASP A 505 3.59 30.43 -6.69
N LEU A 506 2.58 31.25 -6.99
CA LEU A 506 1.75 31.08 -8.17
C LEU A 506 2.55 31.10 -9.50
N PRO A 507 3.53 32.02 -9.71
CA PRO A 507 4.45 31.94 -10.84
C PRO A 507 5.21 30.62 -10.95
N ALA A 508 5.86 30.18 -9.87
CA ALA A 508 6.65 28.95 -9.84
C ALA A 508 5.77 27.71 -10.10
N PHE A 509 4.60 27.65 -9.46
CA PHE A 509 3.62 26.57 -9.65
C PHE A 509 3.12 26.52 -11.10
N ARG A 510 2.82 27.67 -11.70
CA ARG A 510 2.39 27.75 -13.10
C ARG A 510 3.47 27.26 -14.07
N HIS A 511 4.71 27.69 -13.83
CA HIS A 511 5.84 27.26 -14.64
C HIS A 511 6.05 25.74 -14.51
N ALA A 512 6.04 25.21 -13.28
CA ALA A 512 6.19 23.78 -13.02
C ALA A 512 5.11 22.95 -13.72
N VAL A 513 3.82 23.30 -13.55
CA VAL A 513 2.71 22.59 -14.21
C VAL A 513 2.86 22.62 -15.73
N ARG A 514 3.24 23.75 -16.32
CA ARG A 514 3.44 23.88 -17.76
C ARG A 514 4.57 22.98 -18.27
N MET A 515 5.75 23.05 -17.65
CA MET A 515 6.92 22.26 -18.06
C MET A 515 6.68 20.76 -17.90
N THR A 516 6.09 20.35 -16.78
CA THR A 516 5.77 18.94 -16.53
C THR A 516 4.68 18.43 -17.47
N THR A 517 3.64 19.23 -17.79
CA THR A 517 2.62 18.85 -18.79
C THR A 517 3.26 18.60 -20.15
N LEU A 518 4.15 19.50 -20.61
CA LEU A 518 4.87 19.33 -21.88
C LEU A 518 5.77 18.08 -21.87
N MET A 519 6.54 17.88 -20.79
CA MET A 519 7.40 16.70 -20.62
C MET A 519 6.60 15.39 -20.72
N MET A 520 5.42 15.34 -20.10
CA MET A 520 4.55 14.18 -20.15
C MET A 520 3.94 13.97 -21.55
N GLU A 521 3.55 15.03 -22.24
CA GLU A 521 3.08 14.95 -23.62
C GLU A 521 4.16 14.44 -24.58
N ILE A 522 5.39 14.96 -24.45
CA ILE A 522 6.54 14.49 -25.22
C ILE A 522 6.82 13.01 -24.91
N SER A 523 6.70 12.63 -23.63
CA SER A 523 6.87 11.26 -23.20
C SER A 523 5.98 10.33 -24.02
N VAL A 524 4.67 10.60 -24.17
CA VAL A 524 3.77 9.75 -24.99
C VAL A 524 4.31 9.49 -26.40
N SER A 525 4.91 10.50 -27.04
CA SER A 525 5.54 10.39 -28.37
C SER A 525 6.84 9.60 -28.38
N ALA A 526 7.52 9.43 -27.25
CA ALA A 526 8.81 8.75 -27.10
C ALA A 526 8.70 7.31 -26.57
N ALA A 527 7.48 6.78 -26.49
CA ALA A 527 7.18 5.57 -25.73
C ALA A 527 7.37 4.25 -26.51
N LEU A 528 7.75 3.22 -25.74
CA LEU A 528 7.61 1.80 -26.06
C LEU A 528 6.35 1.23 -25.40
N TYR A 529 5.67 0.32 -26.09
CA TYR A 529 4.42 -0.30 -25.62
C TYR A 529 4.50 -1.84 -25.66
N PRO A 530 3.76 -2.54 -24.78
CA PRO A 530 3.77 -4.01 -24.73
C PRO A 530 3.02 -4.67 -25.91
N SER A 531 2.10 -3.95 -26.55
CA SER A 531 1.32 -4.42 -27.69
C SER A 531 0.92 -3.28 -28.63
N ARG A 532 0.57 -3.62 -29.87
CA ARG A 532 0.17 -2.68 -30.91
C ARG A 532 -1.12 -1.95 -30.57
N ARG A 533 -2.11 -2.68 -30.05
CA ARG A 533 -3.41 -2.14 -29.60
C ARG A 533 -3.23 -1.02 -28.57
N ILE A 534 -2.39 -1.26 -27.56
CA ILE A 534 -2.12 -0.27 -26.51
C ILE A 534 -1.38 0.95 -27.07
N ALA A 535 -0.42 0.73 -27.96
CA ALA A 535 0.31 1.82 -28.61
C ALA A 535 -0.64 2.75 -29.38
N GLU A 536 -1.49 2.18 -30.23
CA GLU A 536 -2.38 2.93 -31.12
C GLU A 536 -3.45 3.68 -30.34
N ARG A 537 -4.08 3.03 -29.36
CA ARG A 537 -5.08 3.69 -28.52
C ARG A 537 -4.45 4.77 -27.64
N THR A 538 -3.29 4.51 -27.06
CA THR A 538 -2.62 5.53 -26.23
C THR A 538 -2.24 6.75 -27.06
N ASP A 539 -1.72 6.57 -28.28
CA ASP A 539 -1.41 7.69 -29.17
C ASP A 539 -2.66 8.44 -29.68
N ALA A 540 -3.77 7.73 -29.90
CA ALA A 540 -5.02 8.33 -30.35
C ALA A 540 -5.66 9.28 -29.31
N PHE A 541 -5.44 9.05 -28.01
CA PHE A 541 -6.08 9.80 -26.91
C PHE A 541 -5.10 10.57 -25.99
N ARG A 542 -3.84 10.15 -25.96
CA ARG A 542 -2.72 10.80 -25.25
C ARG A 542 -3.01 11.12 -23.77
N PRO A 543 -3.48 10.16 -22.95
CA PRO A 543 -3.90 10.45 -21.58
C PRO A 543 -2.70 10.69 -20.64
N LEU A 544 -2.76 11.79 -19.90
CA LEU A 544 -1.75 12.18 -18.91
C LEU A 544 -2.29 12.02 -17.47
N GLY A 545 -1.36 11.91 -16.53
CA GLY A 545 -1.64 11.90 -15.09
C GLY A 545 -0.78 12.84 -14.27
N LEU A 546 -0.98 14.15 -14.44
CA LEU A 546 -0.33 15.14 -13.59
C LEU A 546 -1.08 15.27 -12.25
N GLY A 547 -0.34 15.18 -11.15
CA GLY A 547 -0.86 15.40 -9.80
C GLY A 547 0.08 16.23 -8.94
N PHE A 548 -0.15 16.19 -7.64
CA PHE A 548 0.76 16.73 -6.63
C PHE A 548 1.05 15.70 -5.55
N THR A 549 2.06 15.98 -4.75
CA THR A 549 2.41 15.21 -3.56
C THR A 549 2.64 16.13 -2.38
N ASN A 550 2.73 15.54 -1.19
CA ASN A 550 3.09 16.21 0.05
C ASN A 550 2.02 17.13 0.63
N LEU A 551 0.73 16.89 0.35
CA LEU A 551 -0.36 17.74 0.87
C LEU A 551 -0.39 17.76 2.40
N GLY A 552 -0.34 16.60 3.06
CA GLY A 552 -0.36 16.54 4.52
C GLY A 552 0.82 17.27 5.16
N GLY A 553 2.01 17.13 4.58
CA GLY A 553 3.22 17.83 5.02
C GLY A 553 3.15 19.34 4.79
N TYR A 554 2.60 19.77 3.65
CA TYR A 554 2.34 21.19 3.34
C TYR A 554 1.38 21.82 4.35
N LEU A 555 0.25 21.18 4.65
CA LEU A 555 -0.72 21.68 5.62
C LEU A 555 -0.13 21.70 7.04
N MET A 556 0.50 20.60 7.46
CA MET A 556 1.08 20.48 8.79
C MET A 556 2.17 21.54 9.02
N ALA A 557 3.12 21.69 8.09
CA ALA A 557 4.18 22.70 8.20
C ALA A 557 3.64 24.14 8.29
N ALA A 558 2.46 24.39 7.72
CA ALA A 558 1.77 25.68 7.84
C ALA A 558 1.01 25.88 9.15
N GLY A 559 1.02 24.89 10.06
CA GLY A 559 0.23 24.92 11.30
C GLY A 559 -1.27 24.68 11.07
N VAL A 560 -1.65 24.06 9.94
CA VAL A 560 -3.05 23.87 9.55
C VAL A 560 -3.42 22.38 9.64
N ALA A 561 -4.50 22.09 10.36
CA ALA A 561 -5.02 20.74 10.48
C ALA A 561 -5.48 20.20 9.12
N TYR A 562 -5.13 18.94 8.83
CA TYR A 562 -5.58 18.26 7.62
C TYR A 562 -7.10 18.23 7.54
N ASP A 563 -7.77 17.91 8.65
CA ASP A 563 -9.22 18.01 8.78
C ASP A 563 -9.66 19.43 9.17
N SER A 564 -9.58 20.35 8.22
CA SER A 564 -10.09 21.71 8.40
C SER A 564 -10.67 22.26 7.10
N ASP A 565 -11.57 23.24 7.21
CA ASP A 565 -12.09 23.95 6.04
C ASP A 565 -10.97 24.64 5.25
N GLN A 566 -9.97 25.18 5.96
CA GLN A 566 -8.82 25.83 5.34
C GLN A 566 -7.95 24.82 4.57
N GLY A 567 -7.70 23.64 5.14
CA GLY A 567 -6.97 22.56 4.47
C GLY A 567 -7.70 22.03 3.23
N ARG A 568 -9.01 21.83 3.33
CA ARG A 568 -9.87 21.44 2.19
C ARG A 568 -9.92 22.51 1.10
N GLU A 569 -10.03 23.79 1.48
CA GLU A 569 -9.99 24.89 0.51
C GLU A 569 -8.64 24.93 -0.23
N ALA A 570 -7.52 24.78 0.49
CA ALA A 570 -6.20 24.72 -0.12
C ALA A 570 -6.09 23.55 -1.11
N CYS A 571 -6.50 22.36 -0.69
CA CYS A 571 -6.51 21.16 -1.53
C CYS A 571 -7.37 21.35 -2.80
N ALA A 572 -8.59 21.84 -2.65
CA ALA A 572 -9.51 22.10 -3.76
C ALA A 572 -8.92 23.14 -4.73
N ALA A 573 -8.41 24.26 -4.22
CA ALA A 573 -7.89 25.34 -5.06
C ALA A 573 -6.60 24.95 -5.80
N ILE A 574 -5.71 24.19 -5.15
CA ILE A 574 -4.49 23.64 -5.78
C ILE A 574 -4.87 22.62 -6.86
N SER A 575 -5.80 21.70 -6.58
CA SER A 575 -6.29 20.71 -7.55
C SER A 575 -6.92 21.40 -8.76
N ALA A 576 -7.77 22.40 -8.52
CA ALA A 576 -8.41 23.21 -9.56
C ALA A 576 -7.38 23.97 -10.40
N LEU A 577 -6.40 24.62 -9.77
CA LEU A 577 -5.35 25.36 -10.47
C LEU A 577 -4.48 24.43 -11.32
N LEU A 578 -4.02 23.31 -10.76
CA LEU A 578 -3.17 22.34 -11.46
C LEU A 578 -3.85 21.82 -12.73
N THR A 579 -5.08 21.32 -12.61
CA THR A 579 -5.77 20.73 -13.77
C THR A 579 -6.17 21.79 -14.80
N GLY A 580 -6.63 22.97 -14.36
CA GLY A 580 -6.95 24.07 -15.27
C GLY A 580 -5.73 24.52 -16.08
N LEU A 581 -4.56 24.60 -15.44
CA LEU A 581 -3.30 24.92 -16.12
C LEU A 581 -2.82 23.81 -17.05
N ALA A 582 -2.99 22.55 -16.67
CA ALA A 582 -2.65 21.40 -17.51
C ALA A 582 -3.51 21.36 -18.78
N TYR A 583 -4.83 21.53 -18.67
CA TYR A 583 -5.71 21.60 -19.84
C TYR A 583 -5.50 22.86 -20.68
N ALA A 584 -5.21 24.01 -20.06
CA ALA A 584 -4.82 25.20 -20.82
C ALA A 584 -3.54 24.95 -21.62
N THR A 585 -2.52 24.33 -21.01
CA THR A 585 -1.28 23.96 -21.70
C THR A 585 -1.55 22.92 -22.80
N SER A 586 -2.40 21.94 -22.56
CA SER A 586 -2.81 20.94 -23.56
C SER A 586 -3.52 21.58 -24.77
N ALA A 587 -4.36 22.59 -24.56
CA ALA A 587 -5.00 23.33 -25.63
C ALA A 587 -4.02 24.24 -26.41
N GLU A 588 -2.98 24.76 -25.75
CA GLU A 588 -1.90 25.48 -26.43
C GLU A 588 -1.06 24.55 -27.31
N ILE A 589 -0.70 23.37 -26.79
CA ILE A 589 -0.01 22.36 -27.60
C ILE A 589 -0.88 21.95 -28.79
N ALA A 590 -2.20 21.80 -28.60
CA ALA A 590 -3.13 21.49 -29.69
C ALA A 590 -3.20 22.59 -30.77
N ALA A 591 -2.90 23.85 -30.43
CA ALA A 591 -2.85 24.92 -31.41
C ALA A 591 -1.65 24.77 -32.36
N ASP A 592 -0.54 24.21 -31.87
CA ASP A 592 0.70 24.04 -32.64
C ASP A 592 0.73 22.70 -33.39
N VAL A 593 0.38 21.58 -32.73
CA VAL A 593 0.53 20.21 -33.26
C VAL A 593 -0.79 19.44 -33.41
N GLY A 594 -1.92 20.13 -33.25
CA GLY A 594 -3.27 19.57 -33.37
C GLY A 594 -3.77 18.83 -32.11
N PRO A 595 -5.10 18.72 -31.93
CA PRO A 595 -5.69 17.97 -30.83
C PRO A 595 -5.44 16.45 -30.95
N PHE A 596 -5.74 15.68 -29.90
CA PHE A 596 -5.70 14.21 -30.01
C PHE A 596 -6.67 13.71 -31.09
N ARG A 597 -6.34 12.60 -31.75
CA ARG A 597 -7.07 12.11 -32.93
C ARG A 597 -8.56 11.86 -32.66
N GLY A 598 -8.89 11.31 -31.48
CA GLY A 598 -10.27 11.06 -31.06
C GLY A 598 -11.07 12.31 -30.64
N PHE A 599 -10.52 13.53 -30.73
CA PHE A 599 -11.17 14.73 -30.20
C PHE A 599 -12.43 15.11 -30.98
N ALA A 600 -12.43 14.99 -32.31
CA ALA A 600 -13.57 15.40 -33.14
C ALA A 600 -14.87 14.68 -32.73
N ASP A 601 -14.79 13.35 -32.60
CA ASP A 601 -15.92 12.48 -32.23
C ASP A 601 -16.40 12.70 -30.78
N ASN A 602 -15.51 13.21 -29.92
CA ASN A 602 -15.76 13.40 -28.50
C ASN A 602 -15.88 14.87 -28.09
N ARG A 603 -15.85 15.82 -29.04
CA ARG A 603 -15.77 17.26 -28.76
C ARG A 603 -16.87 17.72 -27.83
N GLN A 604 -18.11 17.29 -28.08
CA GLN A 604 -19.26 17.67 -27.26
C GLN A 604 -19.13 17.15 -25.82
N ALA A 605 -18.77 15.87 -25.66
CA ALA A 605 -18.59 15.24 -24.36
C ALA A 605 -17.42 15.84 -23.58
N MET A 606 -16.26 16.02 -24.23
CA MET A 606 -15.10 16.65 -23.61
C MET A 606 -15.40 18.08 -23.17
N MET A 607 -16.03 18.90 -24.03
CA MET A 607 -16.39 20.27 -23.67
C MET A 607 -17.44 20.34 -22.55
N ARG A 608 -18.36 19.37 -22.47
CA ARG A 608 -19.27 19.21 -21.31
C ARG A 608 -18.48 19.02 -20.02
N ILE A 609 -17.50 18.12 -20.02
CA ILE A 609 -16.65 17.87 -18.84
C ILE A 609 -15.84 19.11 -18.46
N ILE A 610 -15.26 19.82 -19.44
CA ILE A 610 -14.55 21.09 -19.18
C ILE A 610 -15.49 22.14 -18.56
N ARG A 611 -16.75 22.24 -19.03
CA ARG A 611 -17.75 23.13 -18.41
C ARG A 611 -18.08 22.71 -16.98
N ASN A 612 -18.24 21.43 -16.69
CA ASN A 612 -18.50 20.93 -15.34
C ASN A 612 -17.34 21.24 -14.37
N HIS A 613 -16.09 20.95 -14.76
CA HIS A 613 -14.92 21.32 -13.95
C HIS A 613 -14.84 22.85 -13.72
N ARG A 614 -15.10 23.63 -14.77
CA ARG A 614 -15.14 25.10 -14.69
C ARG A 614 -16.23 25.57 -13.72
N ARG A 615 -17.45 25.01 -13.78
CA ARG A 615 -18.54 25.33 -12.83
C ARG A 615 -18.12 25.05 -11.38
N ALA A 616 -17.50 23.90 -11.14
CA ALA A 616 -16.95 23.57 -9.82
C ALA A 616 -15.91 24.58 -9.37
N ALA A 617 -15.00 25.02 -10.27
CA ALA A 617 -13.96 25.99 -9.94
C ALA A 617 -14.52 27.39 -9.66
N HIS A 618 -15.65 27.73 -10.27
CA HIS A 618 -16.41 28.95 -9.99
C HIS A 618 -17.31 28.84 -8.75
N GLY A 619 -17.35 27.69 -8.07
CA GLY A 619 -18.11 27.48 -6.83
C GLY A 619 -19.60 27.23 -7.05
N ALA A 620 -20.02 26.80 -8.25
CA ALA A 620 -21.42 26.51 -8.54
C ALA A 620 -21.90 25.26 -7.78
N ARG A 621 -23.06 25.37 -7.11
CA ARG A 621 -23.68 24.24 -6.39
C ARG A 621 -24.56 23.37 -7.29
N ASP A 622 -25.07 23.92 -8.37
CA ASP A 622 -25.97 23.28 -9.32
C ASP A 622 -25.57 23.61 -10.78
N GLY A 623 -26.39 23.19 -11.73
CA GLY A 623 -26.19 23.47 -13.16
C GLY A 623 -25.14 22.59 -13.85
N TYR A 624 -24.69 21.52 -13.20
CA TYR A 624 -23.83 20.51 -13.82
C TYR A 624 -24.57 19.73 -14.91
N GLU A 625 -23.90 19.48 -16.03
CA GLU A 625 -24.47 18.76 -17.16
C GLU A 625 -24.27 17.26 -16.99
N ASN A 626 -25.37 16.49 -16.96
CA ASN A 626 -25.40 15.02 -16.95
C ASN A 626 -24.58 14.39 -15.81
N LEU A 627 -24.72 14.92 -14.61
CA LEU A 627 -24.23 14.29 -13.38
C LEU A 627 -25.42 13.89 -12.51
N SER A 628 -25.44 12.65 -12.03
CA SER A 628 -26.45 12.16 -11.09
C SER A 628 -26.28 12.76 -9.69
N ARG A 629 -25.07 13.23 -9.36
CA ARG A 629 -24.72 13.81 -8.06
C ARG A 629 -23.98 15.12 -8.24
N SER A 630 -24.34 16.12 -7.43
CA SER A 630 -23.64 17.40 -7.42
C SER A 630 -22.27 17.23 -6.73
N PRO A 631 -21.16 17.59 -7.38
CA PRO A 631 -19.84 17.49 -6.78
C PRO A 631 -19.59 18.58 -5.73
N MET A 632 -18.57 18.39 -4.89
CA MET A 632 -18.10 19.41 -3.94
C MET A 632 -17.38 20.56 -4.67
N ALA A 633 -18.11 21.64 -4.96
CA ALA A 633 -17.54 22.80 -5.63
C ALA A 633 -16.52 23.56 -4.76
N LEU A 634 -15.68 24.37 -5.42
CA LEU A 634 -14.68 25.19 -4.74
C LEU A 634 -15.40 26.21 -3.85
N ASN A 635 -15.03 26.27 -2.58
CA ASN A 635 -15.53 27.28 -1.64
C ASN A 635 -14.46 28.38 -1.44
N PRO A 636 -14.56 29.52 -2.16
CA PRO A 636 -13.53 30.56 -2.09
C PRO A 636 -13.74 31.43 -0.85
N THR A 637 -13.16 31.03 0.27
CA THR A 637 -13.18 31.84 1.50
C THR A 637 -11.92 32.69 1.68
N ASP A 638 -10.93 32.52 0.79
CA ASP A 638 -9.59 33.11 0.84
C ASP A 638 -8.82 32.78 2.14
N LYS A 639 -9.31 31.82 2.94
CA LYS A 639 -8.68 31.38 4.19
C LYS A 639 -7.38 30.62 3.91
N ALA A 640 -7.32 29.87 2.81
CA ALA A 640 -6.10 29.15 2.42
C ALA A 640 -5.00 30.12 1.97
N GLN A 641 -5.26 30.87 0.90
CA GLN A 641 -4.37 31.89 0.37
C GLN A 641 -5.18 32.87 -0.46
N LYS A 642 -5.01 34.16 -0.19
CA LYS A 642 -5.66 35.23 -0.96
C LYS A 642 -5.32 35.11 -2.45
N GLY A 643 -6.33 34.97 -3.30
CA GLY A 643 -6.16 34.96 -4.75
C GLY A 643 -5.82 33.60 -5.37
N LEU A 644 -5.58 32.55 -4.57
CA LEU A 644 -5.36 31.18 -5.09
C LEU A 644 -6.62 30.67 -5.81
N ALA A 645 -7.79 30.79 -5.18
CA ALA A 645 -9.06 30.43 -5.81
C ALA A 645 -9.36 31.26 -7.07
N LYS A 646 -8.97 32.54 -7.09
CA LYS A 646 -9.08 33.40 -8.27
C LYS A 646 -8.18 32.91 -9.41
N ALA A 647 -6.94 32.51 -9.10
CA ALA A 647 -6.02 31.94 -10.07
C ALA A 647 -6.56 30.63 -10.66
N ALA A 648 -7.17 29.78 -9.83
CA ALA A 648 -7.80 28.54 -10.26
C ALA A 648 -8.96 28.79 -11.25
N ARG A 649 -9.87 29.73 -10.93
CA ARG A 649 -10.96 30.15 -11.84
C ARG A 649 -10.42 30.64 -13.19
N ALA A 650 -9.41 31.52 -13.16
CA ALA A 650 -8.80 32.06 -14.36
C ALA A 650 -8.12 30.97 -15.22
N ALA A 651 -7.53 29.95 -14.60
CA ALA A 651 -6.95 28.81 -15.32
C ALA A 651 -8.03 28.01 -16.08
N TRP A 652 -9.18 27.75 -15.45
CA TRP A 652 -10.30 27.07 -16.10
C TRP A 652 -11.00 27.90 -17.17
N ASP A 653 -11.11 29.21 -16.97
CA ASP A 653 -11.61 30.13 -18.02
C ASP A 653 -10.69 30.08 -19.25
N ARG A 654 -9.37 30.12 -19.04
CA ARG A 654 -8.38 30.00 -20.12
C ARG A 654 -8.48 28.63 -20.81
N ALA A 655 -8.53 27.54 -20.05
CA ALA A 655 -8.66 26.18 -20.60
C ALA A 655 -9.93 26.03 -21.45
N TYR A 656 -11.06 26.57 -20.99
CA TYR A 656 -12.31 26.56 -21.73
C TYR A 656 -12.21 27.35 -23.05
N VAL A 657 -11.71 28.59 -23.01
CA VAL A 657 -11.60 29.45 -24.21
C VAL A 657 -10.65 28.84 -25.24
N LEU A 658 -9.47 28.37 -24.80
CA LEU A 658 -8.50 27.75 -25.70
C LEU A 658 -9.01 26.41 -26.25
N GLY A 659 -9.61 25.57 -25.40
CA GLY A 659 -10.20 24.29 -25.80
C GLY A 659 -11.33 24.45 -26.81
N MET A 660 -12.17 25.49 -26.68
CA MET A 660 -13.19 25.82 -27.67
C MET A 660 -12.59 26.15 -29.04
N ARG A 661 -11.44 26.85 -29.06
CA ARG A 661 -10.79 27.34 -30.28
C ARG A 661 -9.94 26.27 -30.96
N HIS A 662 -9.14 25.52 -30.21
CA HIS A 662 -8.09 24.64 -30.73
C HIS A 662 -8.34 23.15 -30.43
N GLY A 663 -9.28 22.84 -29.54
CA GLY A 663 -9.37 21.52 -28.94
C GLY A 663 -8.30 21.28 -27.89
N PHE A 664 -8.06 20.01 -27.55
CA PHE A 664 -7.09 19.62 -26.54
C PHE A 664 -6.16 18.54 -27.10
N ARG A 665 -4.89 18.58 -26.70
CA ARG A 665 -3.91 17.56 -27.07
C ARG A 665 -4.07 16.26 -26.28
N ASN A 666 -4.68 16.32 -25.09
CA ASN A 666 -4.76 15.22 -24.15
C ASN A 666 -6.20 15.00 -23.68
N ALA A 667 -6.73 13.79 -23.84
CA ALA A 667 -8.10 13.46 -23.42
C ALA A 667 -8.29 13.47 -21.90
N GLN A 668 -7.23 13.11 -21.17
CA GLN A 668 -7.13 13.20 -19.71
C GLN A 668 -5.82 13.94 -19.36
N ALA A 669 -5.84 14.79 -18.34
CA ALA A 669 -4.69 15.63 -17.99
C ALA A 669 -4.12 15.37 -16.58
N SER A 670 -4.96 14.96 -15.63
CA SER A 670 -4.63 14.99 -14.21
C SER A 670 -5.27 13.86 -13.39
N MET A 671 -4.54 13.42 -12.37
CA MET A 671 -4.97 12.43 -11.37
C MET A 671 -4.06 12.54 -10.14
N ILE A 672 -4.49 12.03 -8.99
CA ILE A 672 -3.65 12.00 -7.78
C ILE A 672 -3.20 10.56 -7.55
N ALA A 673 -1.94 10.28 -7.87
CA ALA A 673 -1.29 8.99 -7.68
C ALA A 673 -0.80 8.80 -6.23
N PRO A 674 -0.51 7.56 -5.79
CA PRO A 674 -0.03 7.31 -4.43
C PRO A 674 1.41 7.79 -4.19
N THR A 675 2.23 7.98 -5.22
CA THR A 675 3.61 8.54 -5.12
C THR A 675 4.61 7.80 -4.20
N GLY A 676 4.37 6.54 -3.82
CA GLY A 676 5.12 5.91 -2.71
C GLY A 676 6.65 5.82 -2.81
N THR A 677 7.25 5.82 -4.02
CA THR A 677 8.72 5.98 -4.19
C THR A 677 9.11 7.39 -4.64
N THR A 678 8.28 8.04 -5.45
CA THR A 678 8.56 9.39 -5.95
C THR A 678 8.50 10.45 -4.86
N SER A 679 7.66 10.27 -3.84
CA SER A 679 7.62 11.15 -2.66
C SER A 679 8.94 11.07 -1.87
N LEU A 680 9.57 9.90 -1.79
CA LEU A 680 10.83 9.70 -1.06
C LEU A 680 12.02 10.34 -1.76
N ILE A 681 12.10 10.26 -3.09
CA ILE A 681 13.14 10.96 -3.86
C ILE A 681 12.93 12.48 -3.87
N LEU A 682 11.70 12.96 -3.64
CA LEU A 682 11.36 14.37 -3.48
C LEU A 682 11.45 14.87 -2.03
N ASP A 683 11.97 14.05 -1.11
CA ASP A 683 12.02 14.37 0.32
C ASP A 683 10.68 14.87 0.86
N CYS A 684 9.59 14.20 0.51
CA CYS A 684 8.26 14.48 1.03
C CYS A 684 8.00 13.72 2.33
N ASP A 685 7.39 14.38 3.31
CA ASP A 685 6.95 13.75 4.56
C ASP A 685 5.64 12.97 4.37
N THR A 686 4.83 13.36 3.37
CA THR A 686 3.54 12.73 3.03
C THR A 686 3.45 12.42 1.54
N MET A 687 2.53 11.51 1.19
CA MET A 687 2.43 10.91 -0.15
C MET A 687 1.17 11.41 -0.87
N GLY A 688 1.28 11.97 -2.09
CA GLY A 688 0.09 12.39 -2.85
C GLY A 688 -0.79 13.37 -2.05
N ILE A 689 -2.06 13.00 -1.89
CA ILE A 689 -3.05 13.68 -1.04
C ILE A 689 -3.07 13.17 0.41
N GLU A 690 -2.36 12.07 0.72
CA GLU A 690 -2.38 11.44 2.04
C GLU A 690 -1.99 12.44 3.16
N PRO A 691 -2.65 12.37 4.34
CA PRO A 691 -2.06 12.91 5.55
C PRO A 691 -0.83 12.08 5.93
N ASP A 692 -0.10 12.48 6.97
CA ASP A 692 0.95 11.61 7.46
C ASP A 692 0.36 10.32 8.06
N TYR A 693 1.02 9.18 7.84
CA TYR A 693 0.57 7.90 8.38
C TYR A 693 0.73 7.86 9.90
N ALA A 694 1.91 8.24 10.39
CA ALA A 694 2.24 8.44 11.80
C ALA A 694 3.45 9.37 11.91
N LEU A 695 3.62 10.07 13.03
CA LEU A 695 4.73 11.01 13.21
C LEU A 695 6.11 10.34 13.29
N VAL A 696 6.14 9.12 13.83
CA VAL A 696 7.33 8.27 13.90
C VAL A 696 6.96 6.91 13.30
N LYS A 697 7.64 6.53 12.24
CA LYS A 697 7.30 5.35 11.41
C LYS A 697 8.49 4.43 11.29
N HIS A 698 8.21 3.13 11.32
CA HIS A 698 9.18 2.10 10.97
C HIS A 698 8.79 1.50 9.64
N LYS A 699 9.71 1.53 8.68
CA LYS A 699 9.52 0.97 7.35
C LYS A 699 10.51 -0.17 7.13
N SER A 700 9.97 -1.36 6.92
CA SER A 700 10.75 -2.50 6.43
C SER A 700 10.73 -2.51 4.90
N PHE A 701 11.88 -2.73 4.28
CA PHE A 701 12.00 -2.77 2.81
C PHE A 701 11.96 -4.21 2.27
N ALA A 702 11.39 -4.36 1.07
CA ALA A 702 11.41 -5.61 0.31
C ALA A 702 12.85 -6.04 0.00
N GLY A 703 13.24 -7.25 0.43
CA GLY A 703 14.62 -7.75 0.30
C GLY A 703 15.55 -7.31 1.43
N GLY A 704 15.00 -6.81 2.54
CA GLY A 704 15.71 -6.51 3.78
C GLY A 704 15.99 -5.02 4.03
N GLY A 705 16.28 -4.70 5.30
CA GLY A 705 16.57 -3.35 5.79
C GLY A 705 15.38 -2.66 6.44
N ASP A 706 15.64 -1.88 7.49
CA ASP A 706 14.64 -1.11 8.23
C ASP A 706 15.05 0.38 8.25
N ALA A 707 14.09 1.29 8.06
CA ALA A 707 14.30 2.72 8.25
C ALA A 707 13.31 3.27 9.27
N LEU A 708 13.86 4.07 10.19
CA LEU A 708 13.10 4.97 11.03
C LEU A 708 12.86 6.27 10.24
N ILE A 709 11.60 6.68 10.13
CA ILE A 709 11.21 7.93 9.47
C ILE A 709 10.48 8.79 10.49
N THR A 710 11.09 9.91 10.85
CA THR A 710 10.47 10.94 11.70
C THR A 710 9.92 12.06 10.83
N ASN A 711 8.75 12.56 11.17
CA ASN A 711 8.12 13.69 10.48
C ASN A 711 8.93 14.98 10.75
N ARG A 712 9.41 15.62 9.68
CA ARG A 712 10.23 16.85 9.78
C ARG A 712 9.38 18.12 9.84
N CYS A 713 8.09 18.02 9.56
CA CYS A 713 7.15 19.14 9.63
C CYS A 713 6.77 19.51 11.07
N VAL A 714 6.96 18.63 12.06
CA VAL A 714 6.56 18.92 13.47
C VAL A 714 7.21 20.21 14.00
N PRO A 715 8.54 20.40 13.93
CA PRO A 715 9.15 21.65 14.38
C PRO A 715 8.67 22.88 13.59
N GLU A 716 8.47 22.75 12.28
CA GLU A 716 7.99 23.85 11.42
C GLU A 716 6.56 24.28 11.80
N ALA A 717 5.68 23.29 12.00
CA ALA A 717 4.31 23.50 12.44
C ALA A 717 4.25 24.24 13.78
N LEU A 718 5.08 23.83 14.75
CA LEU A 718 5.14 24.48 16.06
C LEU A 718 5.62 25.94 15.95
N ARG A 719 6.60 26.24 15.08
CA ARG A 719 6.97 27.64 14.79
C ARG A 719 5.83 28.43 14.18
N ALA A 720 5.10 27.84 13.23
CA ALA A 720 3.95 28.47 12.59
C ALA A 720 2.82 28.77 13.59
N LEU A 721 2.68 27.93 14.62
CA LEU A 721 1.74 28.09 15.73
C LEU A 721 2.23 29.04 16.83
N GLY A 722 3.46 29.56 16.75
CA GLY A 722 3.99 30.58 17.65
C GLY A 722 4.78 30.06 18.86
N TYR A 723 5.16 28.79 18.90
CA TYR A 723 5.99 28.23 19.97
C TYR A 723 7.45 28.69 19.84
N GLY A 724 8.12 28.92 20.98
CA GLY A 724 9.55 29.25 21.01
C GLY A 724 10.45 28.03 20.81
N GLU A 725 11.70 28.23 20.38
CA GLU A 725 12.64 27.13 20.09
C GLU A 725 12.90 26.20 21.29
N ALA A 726 12.82 26.72 22.52
CA ALA A 726 12.96 25.90 23.74
C ALA A 726 11.79 24.91 23.91
N ASP A 727 10.55 25.39 23.73
CA ASP A 727 9.35 24.54 23.77
C ASP A 727 9.36 23.55 22.62
N ILE A 728 9.75 23.99 21.41
CA ILE A 728 9.89 23.11 20.24
C ILE A 728 10.89 21.99 20.51
N ALA A 729 12.04 22.30 21.09
CA ALA A 729 13.04 21.28 21.44
C ALA A 729 12.51 20.31 22.51
N ALA A 730 11.76 20.80 23.49
CA ALA A 730 11.13 19.96 24.52
C ALA A 730 10.05 19.04 23.95
N ILE A 731 9.14 19.59 23.13
CA ILE A 731 8.08 18.83 22.44
C ILE A 731 8.67 17.83 21.47
N ASN A 732 9.68 18.21 20.68
CA ASN A 732 10.33 17.28 19.75
C ASN A 732 10.97 16.12 20.52
N ARG A 733 11.68 16.40 21.62
CA ARG A 733 12.27 15.35 22.49
C ARG A 733 11.19 14.43 23.08
N HIS A 734 10.02 14.97 23.43
CA HIS A 734 8.87 14.17 23.86
C HIS A 734 8.39 13.20 22.77
N VAL A 735 8.42 13.61 21.50
CA VAL A 735 7.95 12.81 20.36
C VAL A 735 8.98 11.75 19.94
N ILE A 736 10.23 12.16 19.69
CA ILE A 736 11.26 11.31 19.05
C ILE A 736 12.25 10.67 20.03
N GLY A 737 12.28 11.13 21.29
CA GLY A 737 13.24 10.71 22.30
C GLY A 737 14.62 11.34 22.12
N THR A 738 15.55 11.00 23.02
CA THR A 738 16.95 11.46 23.00
C THR A 738 17.86 10.61 22.14
N ARG A 739 17.44 9.38 21.80
CA ARG A 739 18.25 8.36 21.15
C ARG A 739 19.55 8.04 21.88
N SER A 740 19.53 8.18 23.21
CA SER A 740 20.66 7.85 24.07
C SER A 740 20.22 7.25 25.40
N LEU A 741 21.02 6.34 25.92
CA LEU A 741 20.89 5.75 27.25
C LEU A 741 21.65 6.54 28.33
N GLU A 742 22.43 7.56 27.97
CA GLU A 742 23.32 8.25 28.91
C GLU A 742 22.55 8.85 30.10
N ALA A 743 21.45 9.55 29.83
CA ALA A 743 20.59 10.19 30.82
C ALA A 743 19.24 9.47 31.00
N ALA A 744 19.13 8.22 30.53
CA ALA A 744 17.88 7.48 30.62
C ALA A 744 17.54 7.12 32.08
N PRO A 745 16.28 7.30 32.50
CA PRO A 745 15.84 6.90 33.83
C PRO A 745 15.87 5.38 33.97
N GLU A 746 16.27 4.88 35.14
CA GLU A 746 16.30 3.45 35.51
C GLU A 746 17.31 2.58 34.75
N ILE A 747 17.47 2.77 33.44
CA ILE A 747 18.32 1.99 32.54
C ILE A 747 19.26 2.93 31.80
N ASN A 748 20.41 3.22 32.39
CA ASN A 748 21.46 4.07 31.83
C ASN A 748 22.83 3.39 31.86
N HIS A 749 23.84 4.08 31.34
CA HIS A 749 25.21 3.54 31.26
C HIS A 749 25.74 3.03 32.60
N ARG A 750 25.45 3.73 33.71
CA ARG A 750 25.86 3.31 35.05
C ARG A 750 25.19 1.99 35.43
N ARG A 751 23.86 1.92 35.30
CA ARG A 751 23.07 0.72 35.64
C ARG A 751 23.41 -0.49 34.78
N LEU A 752 23.69 -0.29 33.49
CA LEU A 752 24.13 -1.36 32.60
C LEU A 752 25.52 -1.89 33.00
N LYS A 753 26.45 -1.02 33.40
CA LYS A 753 27.76 -1.44 33.93
C LYS A 753 27.62 -2.27 35.22
N GLU A 754 26.71 -1.87 36.12
CA GLU A 754 26.37 -2.62 37.34
C GLU A 754 25.84 -4.04 37.00
N ARG A 755 25.31 -4.26 35.79
CA ARG A 755 24.81 -5.55 35.27
C ARG A 755 25.78 -6.26 34.33
N GLY A 756 27.06 -5.88 34.32
CA GLY A 756 28.11 -6.58 33.57
C GLY A 756 28.36 -6.08 32.14
N PHE A 757 27.71 -5.01 31.69
CA PHE A 757 28.02 -4.42 30.37
C PHE A 757 29.36 -3.69 30.39
N THR A 758 30.19 -3.93 29.38
CA THR A 758 31.44 -3.19 29.17
C THR A 758 31.17 -1.86 28.45
N SER A 759 32.12 -0.91 28.53
CA SER A 759 32.02 0.36 27.78
C SER A 759 31.90 0.15 26.26
N GLN A 760 32.50 -0.90 25.71
CA GLN A 760 32.40 -1.23 24.29
C GLN A 760 30.98 -1.67 23.89
N LEU A 761 30.31 -2.43 24.75
CA LEU A 761 28.93 -2.90 24.53
C LEU A 761 27.91 -1.80 24.74
N ILE A 762 28.14 -0.89 25.69
CA ILE A 762 27.33 0.31 25.83
C ILE A 762 27.44 1.18 24.57
N ALA A 763 28.65 1.33 24.03
CA ALA A 763 28.82 2.03 22.75
C ALA A 763 28.14 1.30 21.58
N ALA A 764 28.08 -0.04 21.60
CA ALA A 764 27.33 -0.82 20.61
C ALA A 764 25.82 -0.64 20.75
N ALA A 765 25.30 -0.64 21.98
CA ALA A 765 23.91 -0.35 22.29
C ALA A 765 23.51 1.06 21.82
N GLU A 766 24.30 2.09 22.15
CA GLU A 766 24.11 3.47 21.69
C GLU A 766 24.03 3.56 20.16
N ARG A 767 24.94 2.89 19.44
CA ARG A 767 24.88 2.81 17.97
C ARG A 767 23.61 2.10 17.47
N ALA A 768 23.11 1.10 18.20
CA ALA A 768 21.91 0.36 17.84
C ALA A 768 20.62 1.17 18.04
N LEU A 769 20.58 2.13 18.97
CA LEU A 769 19.42 3.00 19.22
C LEU A 769 19.01 3.84 18.00
N ALA A 770 19.97 4.15 17.12
CA ALA A 770 19.72 4.94 15.91
C ALA A 770 18.79 4.24 14.91
N SER A 771 18.77 2.90 14.88
CA SER A 771 17.96 2.11 13.95
C SER A 771 16.88 1.24 14.61
N ALA A 772 16.88 1.14 15.94
CA ALA A 772 15.90 0.37 16.68
C ALA A 772 14.57 1.14 16.92
N SER A 773 13.50 0.39 17.21
CA SER A 773 12.18 0.90 17.62
C SER A 773 11.98 0.91 19.14
N SER A 774 12.75 0.10 19.86
CA SER A 774 12.69 -0.01 21.31
C SER A 774 14.02 -0.51 21.89
N LEU A 775 14.17 -0.42 23.21
CA LEU A 775 15.34 -0.93 23.93
C LEU A 775 15.47 -2.44 23.80
N GLU A 776 14.36 -3.16 23.86
CA GLU A 776 14.27 -4.61 23.69
C GLU A 776 14.81 -5.02 22.31
N GLN A 777 14.52 -4.24 21.27
CA GLN A 777 15.09 -4.48 19.94
C GLN A 777 16.56 -4.07 19.87
N ALA A 778 16.95 -2.94 20.47
CA ALA A 778 18.32 -2.44 20.44
C ALA A 778 19.31 -3.36 21.17
N LEU A 779 18.83 -4.01 22.25
CA LEU A 779 19.62 -4.82 23.17
C LEU A 779 19.43 -6.32 22.97
N ARG A 780 18.92 -6.77 21.81
CA ARG A 780 18.80 -8.21 21.55
C ARG A 780 20.16 -8.91 21.58
N PRO A 781 20.22 -10.19 22.00
CA PRO A 781 21.47 -10.95 22.07
C PRO A 781 22.25 -10.97 20.75
N GLU A 782 21.59 -11.00 19.60
CA GLU A 782 22.28 -11.03 18.29
C GLU A 782 23.01 -9.71 18.00
N ARG A 783 22.51 -8.59 18.53
CA ARG A 783 23.12 -7.25 18.36
C ARG A 783 24.24 -6.98 19.37
N LEU A 784 24.14 -7.54 20.57
CA LEU A 784 25.16 -7.41 21.62
C LEU A 784 26.29 -8.44 21.46
N GLY A 785 26.03 -9.53 20.74
CA GLY A 785 26.95 -10.63 20.48
C GLY A 785 26.66 -11.83 21.39
N LEU A 786 26.28 -12.95 20.78
CA LEU A 786 25.87 -14.19 21.48
C LEU A 786 26.93 -14.67 22.50
N SER A 787 28.22 -14.56 22.16
CA SER A 787 29.30 -14.99 23.06
C SER A 787 29.45 -14.12 24.31
N PHE A 788 29.03 -12.85 24.26
CA PHE A 788 28.97 -11.99 25.43
C PHE A 788 27.77 -12.39 26.30
N CYS A 789 26.61 -12.54 25.68
CA CYS A 789 25.38 -12.97 26.34
C CYS A 789 25.56 -14.32 27.07
N ALA A 790 26.20 -15.31 26.43
CA ALA A 790 26.48 -16.60 27.06
C ALA A 790 27.49 -16.50 28.22
N ARG A 791 28.62 -15.80 28.04
CA ARG A 791 29.74 -15.82 29.00
C ARG A 791 29.62 -14.83 30.14
N ALA A 792 29.16 -13.61 29.85
CA ALA A 792 29.11 -12.52 30.81
C ALA A 792 27.73 -12.38 31.48
N LEU A 793 26.66 -12.76 30.78
CA LEU A 793 25.29 -12.73 31.31
C LEU A 793 24.78 -14.12 31.72
N GLY A 794 25.52 -15.19 31.42
CA GLY A 794 25.21 -16.55 31.86
C GLY A 794 24.04 -17.21 31.12
N LEU A 795 23.71 -16.75 29.91
CA LEU A 795 22.56 -17.25 29.15
C LEU A 795 22.84 -18.61 28.50
N ALA A 796 21.90 -19.54 28.66
CA ALA A 796 21.96 -20.85 28.04
C ALA A 796 21.68 -20.78 26.53
N GLU A 797 22.20 -21.74 25.76
CA GLU A 797 22.05 -21.80 24.30
C GLU A 797 20.57 -21.85 23.88
N ALA A 798 19.73 -22.60 24.61
CA ALA A 798 18.29 -22.66 24.39
C ALA A 798 17.56 -21.32 24.63
N GLU A 799 18.09 -20.45 25.51
CA GLU A 799 17.52 -19.11 25.75
C GLU A 799 17.91 -18.14 24.63
N LEU A 800 19.14 -18.27 24.11
CA LEU A 800 19.64 -17.47 22.97
C LEU A 800 18.95 -17.81 21.65
N GLU A 801 18.45 -19.04 21.51
CA GLU A 801 17.70 -19.49 20.33
C GLU A 801 16.19 -19.20 20.44
N SER A 802 15.69 -18.83 21.62
CA SER A 802 14.26 -18.59 21.84
C SER A 802 13.83 -17.22 21.27
N PRO A 803 12.88 -17.20 20.31
CA PRO A 803 12.33 -15.94 19.79
C PRO A 803 11.57 -15.12 20.84
N GLU A 804 11.20 -15.74 21.96
CA GLU A 804 10.40 -15.16 23.05
C GLU A 804 11.27 -14.66 24.21
N PHE A 805 12.60 -14.83 24.15
CA PHE A 805 13.50 -14.42 25.22
C PHE A 805 13.63 -12.89 25.31
N ASP A 806 13.25 -12.31 26.45
CA ASP A 806 13.46 -10.90 26.76
C ASP A 806 14.65 -10.71 27.71
N LEU A 807 15.76 -10.22 27.15
CA LEU A 807 16.98 -9.93 27.89
C LEU A 807 16.75 -8.92 29.03
N MET A 808 15.87 -7.94 28.84
CA MET A 808 15.68 -6.86 29.80
C MET A 808 15.02 -7.36 31.08
N SER A 809 13.98 -8.19 30.93
CA SER A 809 13.35 -8.89 32.04
C SER A 809 14.33 -9.85 32.73
N HIS A 810 15.15 -10.58 31.96
CA HIS A 810 16.19 -11.46 32.53
C HIS A 810 17.22 -10.69 33.37
N LEU A 811 17.60 -9.48 32.95
CA LEU A 811 18.48 -8.58 33.72
C LEU A 811 17.82 -8.00 34.97
N GLY A 812 16.56 -8.34 35.25
CA GLY A 812 15.81 -7.92 36.44
C GLY A 812 15.27 -6.49 36.36
N PHE A 813 15.08 -5.96 35.14
CA PHE A 813 14.35 -4.70 34.97
C PHE A 813 12.84 -4.98 34.88
N SER A 814 12.05 -4.24 35.64
CA SER A 814 10.59 -4.31 35.55
C SER A 814 10.08 -3.67 34.26
N THR A 815 8.90 -4.08 33.80
CA THR A 815 8.21 -3.49 32.64
C THR A 815 8.06 -1.97 32.77
N ALA A 816 7.81 -1.46 33.99
CA ALA A 816 7.71 -0.03 34.24
C ALA A 816 9.05 0.72 34.07
N GLN A 817 10.17 0.11 34.46
CA GLN A 817 11.50 0.69 34.26
C GLN A 817 11.88 0.71 32.78
N ILE A 818 11.58 -0.39 32.06
CA ILE A 818 11.81 -0.49 30.62
C ILE A 818 10.98 0.56 29.88
N ALA A 819 9.70 0.73 30.23
CA ALA A 819 8.84 1.74 29.63
C ALA A 819 9.35 3.17 29.84
N LYS A 820 9.85 3.52 31.03
CA LYS A 820 10.45 4.83 31.31
C LYS A 820 11.71 5.09 30.48
N ALA A 821 12.58 4.10 30.37
CA ALA A 821 13.79 4.20 29.56
C ALA A 821 13.46 4.28 28.06
N ASN A 822 12.49 3.49 27.59
CA ASN A 822 11.97 3.58 26.23
C ASN A 822 11.40 4.96 25.91
N ALA A 823 10.59 5.55 26.80
CA ALA A 823 10.05 6.90 26.62
C ALA A 823 11.16 7.96 26.52
N HIS A 824 12.26 7.80 27.27
CA HIS A 824 13.42 8.68 27.16
C HIS A 824 14.16 8.51 25.83
N CYS A 825 14.50 7.27 25.45
CA CYS A 825 15.34 7.00 24.27
C CYS A 825 14.58 7.16 22.95
N PHE A 826 13.33 6.70 22.88
CA PHE A 826 12.53 6.60 21.65
C PHE A 826 11.37 7.59 21.58
N GLY A 827 11.06 8.27 22.70
CA GLY A 827 9.95 9.20 22.79
C GLY A 827 8.60 8.49 22.86
N HIS A 828 7.54 9.28 22.87
CA HIS A 828 6.17 8.78 22.91
C HIS A 828 5.59 8.51 21.51
N GLY A 829 6.25 8.99 20.45
CA GLY A 829 5.75 8.90 19.08
C GLY A 829 4.50 9.74 18.80
N SER A 830 4.07 10.59 19.74
CA SER A 830 2.87 11.42 19.70
C SER A 830 3.11 12.73 20.43
N LEU A 831 2.39 13.79 20.03
CA LEU A 831 2.41 15.09 20.70
C LEU A 831 1.45 15.15 21.90
N VAL A 832 0.60 14.15 22.10
CA VAL A 832 -0.30 14.09 23.26
C VAL A 832 0.53 14.09 24.54
N GLY A 833 0.20 14.98 25.47
CA GLY A 833 0.90 15.15 26.74
C GLY A 833 2.28 15.83 26.63
N ALA A 834 2.65 16.36 25.45
CA ALA A 834 3.91 17.07 25.29
C ALA A 834 3.94 18.34 26.16
N PRO A 835 5.05 18.62 26.86
CA PRO A 835 5.15 19.76 27.77
C PRO A 835 5.03 21.08 27.00
N GLY A 836 4.24 22.01 27.53
CA GLY A 836 4.03 23.33 26.94
C GLY A 836 3.10 23.37 25.72
N LEU A 837 2.68 22.21 25.18
CA LEU A 837 1.77 22.17 24.03
C LEU A 837 0.32 22.44 24.44
N GLU A 838 -0.30 23.41 23.79
CA GLU A 838 -1.72 23.71 23.96
C GLU A 838 -2.62 22.67 23.27
N PRO A 839 -3.67 22.14 23.94
CA PRO A 839 -4.54 21.12 23.37
C PRO A 839 -5.23 21.50 22.06
N ARG A 840 -5.52 22.80 21.86
CA ARG A 840 -6.14 23.32 20.62
C ARG A 840 -5.28 23.14 19.37
N HIS A 841 -3.97 22.92 19.54
CA HIS A 841 -3.03 22.74 18.44
C HIS A 841 -2.83 21.26 18.05
N LEU A 842 -3.31 20.31 18.87
CA LEU A 842 -3.21 18.87 18.58
C LEU A 842 -3.78 18.46 17.21
N PRO A 843 -4.92 19.00 16.72
CA PRO A 843 -5.47 18.62 15.42
C PRO A 843 -4.54 18.83 14.21
N VAL A 844 -3.53 19.71 14.33
CA VAL A 844 -2.51 19.93 13.29
C VAL A 844 -1.66 18.67 13.06
N PHE A 845 -1.52 17.84 14.09
CA PHE A 845 -0.63 16.68 14.13
C PHE A 845 -1.38 15.34 14.06
N ASP A 846 -2.68 15.35 13.82
CA ASP A 846 -3.46 14.12 13.67
C ASP A 846 -3.05 13.40 12.37
N CYS A 847 -2.75 12.10 12.49
CA CYS A 847 -2.30 11.24 11.40
C CYS A 847 -3.37 10.22 10.99
N SER A 848 -3.14 9.45 9.92
CA SER A 848 -4.06 8.39 9.46
C SER A 848 -4.31 7.31 10.51
N VAL A 849 -3.31 6.97 11.31
CA VAL A 849 -3.44 6.00 12.41
C VAL A 849 -3.06 6.64 13.74
N PRO A 850 -3.52 6.09 14.88
CA PRO A 850 -3.13 6.58 16.18
C PRO A 850 -1.59 6.60 16.35
N CYS A 851 -1.07 7.76 16.72
CA CYS A 851 0.36 7.95 16.94
C CYS A 851 0.78 7.48 18.34
N GLY A 852 1.94 6.81 18.40
CA GLY A 852 2.58 6.43 19.66
C GLY A 852 2.01 5.17 20.35
N ALA A 853 2.76 4.62 21.30
CA ALA A 853 2.39 3.40 22.03
C ALA A 853 1.15 3.59 22.92
N ALA A 854 0.96 4.79 23.48
CA ALA A 854 -0.22 5.13 24.28
C ALA A 854 -1.52 5.20 23.45
N GLY A 855 -1.41 5.30 22.11
CA GLY A 855 -2.55 5.47 21.21
C GLY A 855 -3.36 6.75 21.48
N GLY A 856 -4.51 6.88 20.82
CA GLY A 856 -5.50 7.93 21.12
C GLY A 856 -6.03 8.64 19.89
N ARG A 857 -5.33 9.67 19.41
CA ARG A 857 -5.80 10.57 18.35
C ARG A 857 -5.39 10.09 16.95
N SER A 858 -6.34 10.11 16.03
CA SER A 858 -6.14 9.94 14.58
C SER A 858 -7.23 10.70 13.83
N LEU A 859 -7.03 10.89 12.53
CA LEU A 859 -8.05 11.42 11.65
C LEU A 859 -9.27 10.50 11.62
N SER A 860 -10.45 11.10 11.44
CA SER A 860 -11.69 10.35 11.26
C SER A 860 -11.82 9.84 9.82
N VAL A 861 -12.68 8.84 9.61
CA VAL A 861 -13.05 8.36 8.27
C VAL A 861 -13.53 9.50 7.38
N MET A 862 -14.40 10.37 7.91
CA MET A 862 -14.93 11.51 7.16
C MET A 862 -13.85 12.55 6.85
N SER A 863 -12.83 12.71 7.69
CA SER A 863 -11.69 13.58 7.40
C SER A 863 -10.99 13.17 6.10
N HIS A 864 -10.83 11.86 5.87
CA HIS A 864 -10.27 11.32 4.63
C HIS A 864 -11.20 11.53 3.44
N LEU A 865 -12.47 11.13 3.56
CA LEU A 865 -13.45 11.23 2.49
C LEU A 865 -13.70 12.68 2.05
N ASN A 866 -13.83 13.61 3.00
CA ASN A 866 -14.05 15.03 2.69
C ASN A 866 -12.83 15.66 2.01
N MET A 867 -11.61 15.25 2.34
CA MET A 867 -10.42 15.72 1.61
C MET A 867 -10.39 15.20 0.19
N MET A 868 -10.70 13.91 -0.02
CA MET A 868 -10.82 13.34 -1.37
C MET A 868 -11.91 14.08 -2.17
N ALA A 869 -13.08 14.32 -1.57
CA ALA A 869 -14.20 14.99 -2.19
C ALA A 869 -13.87 16.45 -2.57
N ALA A 870 -13.04 17.13 -1.78
CA ALA A 870 -12.57 18.48 -2.09
C ALA A 870 -11.71 18.55 -3.37
N ALA A 871 -10.98 17.47 -3.70
CA ALA A 871 -10.12 17.42 -4.88
C ALA A 871 -10.78 16.80 -6.12
N GLN A 872 -11.63 15.78 -5.92
CA GLN A 872 -12.19 14.92 -6.98
C GLN A 872 -12.87 15.67 -8.14
N PRO A 873 -13.61 16.78 -7.93
CA PRO A 873 -14.28 17.53 -8.99
C PRO A 873 -13.33 18.30 -9.90
N PHE A 874 -12.05 18.38 -9.54
CA PHE A 874 -11.04 19.15 -10.26
C PHE A 874 -10.03 18.29 -10.99
N ILE A 875 -10.07 16.97 -10.83
CA ILE A 875 -9.17 16.05 -11.51
C ILE A 875 -9.93 15.27 -12.58
N SER A 876 -9.26 15.01 -13.70
CA SER A 876 -9.87 14.32 -14.84
C SER A 876 -9.93 12.79 -14.64
N GLY A 877 -8.89 12.21 -14.03
CA GLY A 877 -8.87 10.83 -13.52
C GLY A 877 -9.49 10.73 -12.12
N ALA A 878 -8.88 9.92 -11.25
CA ALA A 878 -9.30 9.67 -9.87
C ALA A 878 -8.17 9.90 -8.86
N ILE A 879 -8.46 9.57 -7.60
CA ILE A 879 -7.57 9.71 -6.46
C ILE A 879 -7.23 8.32 -5.95
N SER A 880 -5.95 7.98 -5.95
CA SER A 880 -5.44 6.87 -5.16
C SER A 880 -5.23 7.36 -3.73
N LYS A 881 -6.15 7.03 -2.83
CA LYS A 881 -6.10 7.39 -1.41
C LYS A 881 -6.73 6.29 -0.58
N THR A 882 -6.02 5.83 0.43
CA THR A 882 -6.54 4.87 1.41
C THR A 882 -7.43 5.57 2.43
N VAL A 883 -8.63 5.06 2.71
CA VAL A 883 -9.42 5.50 3.87
C VAL A 883 -9.05 4.59 5.04
N ASN A 884 -8.30 5.13 6.00
CA ASN A 884 -7.85 4.36 7.15
C ASN A 884 -8.97 4.28 8.21
N LEU A 885 -9.19 3.07 8.74
CA LEU A 885 -10.10 2.82 9.85
C LEU A 885 -9.33 2.31 11.07
N PRO A 886 -9.75 2.67 12.29
CA PRO A 886 -9.13 2.14 13.50
C PRO A 886 -9.38 0.63 13.63
N GLY A 887 -8.52 -0.10 14.33
CA GLY A 887 -8.62 -1.56 14.41
C GLY A 887 -9.90 -2.10 15.04
N HIS A 888 -10.60 -1.28 15.84
CA HIS A 888 -11.90 -1.60 16.43
C HIS A 888 -13.11 -1.21 15.58
N ALA A 889 -12.91 -0.65 14.37
CA ALA A 889 -14.01 -0.32 13.47
C ALA A 889 -14.84 -1.57 13.15
N SER A 890 -16.16 -1.42 13.01
CA SER A 890 -17.08 -2.51 12.65
C SER A 890 -17.12 -2.75 11.14
N MET A 891 -17.70 -3.88 10.72
CA MET A 891 -18.01 -4.13 9.30
C MET A 891 -19.00 -3.08 8.76
N GLU A 892 -19.95 -2.65 9.59
CA GLU A 892 -20.89 -1.57 9.26
C GLU A 892 -20.15 -0.25 8.98
N ALA A 893 -19.12 0.10 9.75
CA ALA A 893 -18.32 1.29 9.48
C ALA A 893 -17.62 1.23 8.10
N CYS A 894 -17.15 0.05 7.66
CA CYS A 894 -16.63 -0.12 6.30
C CYS A 894 -17.71 0.12 5.24
N ARG A 895 -18.93 -0.41 5.47
CA ARG A 895 -20.09 -0.23 4.58
C ARG A 895 -20.49 1.24 4.45
N GLU A 896 -20.60 1.93 5.58
CA GLU A 896 -20.91 3.36 5.64
C GLU A 896 -19.85 4.22 4.98
N THR A 897 -18.57 3.84 5.11
CA THR A 897 -17.45 4.51 4.44
C THR A 897 -17.62 4.48 2.92
N TYR A 898 -17.99 3.33 2.35
CA TYR A 898 -18.23 3.22 0.92
C TYR A 898 -19.49 4.00 0.48
N ALA A 899 -20.58 3.93 1.25
CA ALA A 899 -21.80 4.68 0.96
C ALA A 899 -21.55 6.20 0.97
N ALA A 900 -20.86 6.71 1.99
CA ALA A 900 -20.48 8.12 2.08
C ALA A 900 -19.56 8.54 0.91
N GLY A 901 -18.63 7.68 0.49
CA GLY A 901 -17.80 7.92 -0.69
C GLY A 901 -18.62 8.08 -1.98
N ALA A 902 -19.65 7.26 -2.17
CA ALA A 902 -20.57 7.36 -3.29
C ALA A 902 -21.36 8.67 -3.26
N GLU A 903 -21.91 9.03 -2.08
CA GLU A 903 -22.67 10.26 -1.86
C GLU A 903 -21.84 11.52 -2.16
N LEU A 904 -20.57 11.50 -1.79
CA LEU A 904 -19.62 12.59 -2.04
C LEU A 904 -19.16 12.70 -3.50
N GLY A 905 -19.61 11.80 -4.38
CA GLY A 905 -19.23 11.79 -5.80
C GLY A 905 -17.78 11.36 -6.05
N LEU A 906 -17.23 10.52 -5.17
CA LEU A 906 -15.92 9.89 -5.40
C LEU A 906 -16.02 8.88 -6.54
N LYS A 907 -14.90 8.66 -7.24
CA LYS A 907 -14.82 7.68 -8.33
C LYS A 907 -14.43 6.28 -7.83
N ALA A 908 -13.61 6.21 -6.79
CA ALA A 908 -13.21 4.97 -6.15
C ALA A 908 -12.91 5.20 -4.66
N VAL A 909 -13.12 4.18 -3.84
CA VAL A 909 -12.74 4.16 -2.43
C VAL A 909 -12.11 2.81 -2.09
N ALA A 910 -10.98 2.85 -1.40
CA ALA A 910 -10.34 1.69 -0.80
C ALA A 910 -10.23 1.93 0.71
N VAL A 911 -10.62 0.95 1.51
CA VAL A 911 -10.55 1.02 2.97
C VAL A 911 -9.40 0.17 3.49
N TYR A 912 -8.78 0.61 4.58
CA TYR A 912 -7.78 -0.16 5.29
C TYR A 912 -8.01 -0.05 6.78
N ARG A 913 -8.50 -1.13 7.40
CA ARG A 913 -8.66 -1.20 8.85
C ARG A 913 -7.35 -1.67 9.47
N ASP A 914 -6.88 -0.95 10.48
CA ASP A 914 -5.68 -1.38 11.21
C ASP A 914 -5.84 -2.81 11.76
N GLY A 915 -4.93 -3.71 11.43
CA GLY A 915 -5.02 -5.13 11.78
C GLY A 915 -5.97 -5.97 10.91
N SER A 916 -6.35 -5.50 9.71
CA SER A 916 -7.05 -6.33 8.73
C SER A 916 -6.15 -7.27 7.94
N LYS A 917 -4.82 -7.14 8.05
CA LYS A 917 -3.86 -8.08 7.47
C LYS A 917 -2.94 -8.62 8.55
N LEU A 918 -2.47 -9.87 8.37
CA LEU A 918 -1.59 -10.52 9.33
C LEU A 918 -0.20 -9.86 9.41
N SER A 919 0.23 -9.16 8.35
CA SER A 919 1.47 -8.38 8.34
C SER A 919 1.35 -7.12 7.48
N GLN A 920 2.15 -6.11 7.84
CA GLN A 920 2.15 -4.80 7.22
C GLN A 920 3.59 -4.26 7.08
N PRO A 921 3.96 -3.67 5.93
CA PRO A 921 5.33 -3.17 5.71
C PRO A 921 5.62 -1.82 6.40
N LEU A 922 4.57 -1.10 6.81
CA LEU A 922 4.66 0.15 7.56
C LEU A 922 3.88 -0.03 8.86
N THR A 923 4.52 0.19 9.99
CA THR A 923 3.90 0.04 11.31
C THR A 923 4.07 1.30 12.14
N SER A 924 3.03 1.61 12.91
CA SER A 924 3.18 2.43 14.12
C SER A 924 3.69 1.52 15.25
N ALA A 925 4.30 2.06 16.31
CA ALA A 925 4.96 1.29 17.39
C ALA A 925 4.04 0.38 18.24
N ARG A 926 2.86 0.02 17.75
CA ARG A 926 1.85 -0.79 18.42
C ARG A 926 2.13 -2.28 18.16
N ALA A 927 2.97 -2.87 18.98
CA ALA A 927 2.95 -4.31 19.17
C ALA A 927 1.80 -4.67 20.12
N LEU A 928 1.21 -5.86 19.97
CA LEU A 928 0.46 -6.48 21.07
C LEU A 928 1.40 -6.52 22.29
N PRO A 929 0.93 -6.22 23.51
CA PRO A 929 1.77 -6.29 24.69
C PRO A 929 2.39 -7.70 24.80
N ALA A 930 3.71 -7.78 24.58
CA ALA A 930 4.46 -9.03 24.50
C ALA A 930 4.80 -9.62 25.88
N GLY A 931 4.28 -9.06 26.97
CA GLY A 931 4.60 -9.49 28.33
C GLY A 931 3.46 -9.18 29.29
N GLY A 932 3.04 -10.19 30.05
CA GLY A 932 1.99 -10.09 31.08
C GLY A 932 0.94 -11.20 31.05
N LEU A 933 0.90 -12.04 30.01
CA LEU A 933 -0.01 -13.20 29.98
C LEU A 933 0.65 -14.48 30.48
N ALA A 934 1.98 -14.54 30.59
CA ALA A 934 2.68 -15.75 31.07
C ALA A 934 2.53 -15.95 32.59
N GLU A 935 2.50 -14.87 33.40
CA GLU A 935 2.22 -14.99 34.84
C GLU A 935 0.73 -15.32 35.12
N ALA A 936 -0.19 -14.90 34.24
CA ALA A 936 -1.60 -15.31 34.33
C ALA A 936 -1.84 -16.74 33.77
N ALA A 937 -1.01 -17.19 32.82
CA ALA A 937 -1.16 -18.50 32.17
C ALA A 937 -0.46 -19.64 32.94
N ALA A 938 0.50 -19.35 33.81
CA ALA A 938 1.20 -20.38 34.59
C ALA A 938 0.38 -20.91 35.77
N ASP A 939 -0.54 -20.11 36.34
CA ASP A 939 -1.43 -20.52 37.45
C ASP A 939 -2.94 -20.51 37.10
N GLY A 940 -3.33 -20.15 35.87
CA GLY A 940 -4.70 -19.71 35.58
C GLY A 940 -5.55 -20.49 34.58
N PHE A 941 -5.19 -21.73 34.20
CA PHE A 941 -5.96 -22.46 33.16
C PHE A 941 -6.99 -23.49 33.67
N ASP A 942 -7.09 -23.71 34.99
CA ASP A 942 -8.07 -24.66 35.57
C ASP A 942 -9.02 -24.02 36.61
N GLN A 943 -8.63 -22.89 37.25
CA GLN A 943 -9.48 -22.21 38.25
C GLN A 943 -10.45 -21.17 37.68
N ASP A 944 -10.17 -20.58 36.51
CA ASP A 944 -10.93 -19.44 35.99
C ASP A 944 -12.23 -19.82 35.24
N ARG A 945 -12.48 -21.12 35.00
CA ARG A 945 -13.70 -21.58 34.31
C ARG A 945 -14.93 -21.51 35.21
N SER A 946 -14.79 -21.86 36.48
CA SER A 946 -15.88 -21.76 37.48
C SER A 946 -16.20 -20.31 37.80
N GLU A 947 -15.19 -19.43 37.88
CA GLU A 947 -15.34 -17.98 38.09
C GLU A 947 -15.97 -17.30 36.86
N ALA A 948 -15.58 -17.69 35.65
CA ALA A 948 -16.18 -17.17 34.41
C ALA A 948 -17.65 -17.59 34.24
N VAL A 949 -18.00 -18.84 34.56
CA VAL A 949 -19.39 -19.31 34.57
C VAL A 949 -20.19 -18.58 35.65
N ARG A 950 -19.63 -18.41 36.86
CA ARG A 950 -20.24 -17.64 37.94
C ARG A 950 -20.46 -16.18 37.58
N ARG A 951 -19.50 -15.52 36.91
CA ARG A 951 -19.64 -14.14 36.41
C ARG A 951 -20.64 -14.03 35.25
N MET A 952 -20.77 -15.05 34.42
CA MET A 952 -21.79 -15.10 33.37
C MET A 952 -23.20 -15.20 33.98
N VAL A 953 -23.35 -16.01 35.03
CA VAL A 953 -24.59 -16.15 35.81
C VAL A 953 -24.90 -14.87 36.61
N GLU A 954 -23.92 -14.26 37.26
CA GLU A 954 -24.07 -12.99 38.01
C GLU A 954 -24.36 -11.80 37.07
N GLY A 955 -23.71 -11.75 35.92
CA GLY A 955 -24.00 -10.80 34.85
C GLY A 955 -25.43 -10.96 34.31
N TRP A 956 -25.90 -12.19 34.13
CA TRP A 956 -27.27 -12.52 33.72
C TRP A 956 -28.32 -12.13 34.77
N LEU A 957 -28.02 -12.26 36.08
CA LEU A 957 -28.88 -11.83 37.19
C LEU A 957 -29.00 -10.30 37.30
N SER A 958 -28.03 -9.55 36.78
CA SER A 958 -27.97 -8.08 36.89
C SER A 958 -28.77 -7.32 35.82
N GLY A 959 -29.21 -8.01 34.76
CA GLY A 959 -29.73 -7.38 33.53
C GLY A 959 -31.21 -6.98 33.51
N ARG A 960 -32.08 -7.46 34.41
CA ARG A 960 -33.50 -7.04 34.50
C ARG A 960 -34.06 -7.15 35.94
N PRO A 961 -34.85 -6.18 36.43
CA PRO A 961 -35.35 -6.15 37.82
C PRO A 961 -36.24 -7.35 38.20
N GLU A 962 -37.01 -7.89 37.26
CA GLU A 962 -37.97 -8.98 37.50
C GLU A 962 -37.31 -10.33 37.84
N ARG A 963 -36.01 -10.47 37.54
CA ARG A 963 -35.23 -11.72 37.77
C ARG A 963 -34.66 -11.84 39.18
N ARG A 964 -34.69 -10.76 39.99
CA ARG A 964 -34.21 -10.77 41.38
C ARG A 964 -35.16 -11.45 42.37
N ALA A 965 -36.37 -11.83 41.97
CA ALA A 965 -37.34 -12.50 42.84
C ALA A 965 -37.24 -14.04 42.83
N ALA A 966 -36.50 -14.63 41.88
CA ALA A 966 -36.33 -16.08 41.71
C ALA A 966 -34.98 -16.61 42.26
N THR A 967 -34.22 -15.77 42.96
CA THR A 967 -32.82 -16.00 43.38
C THR A 967 -32.58 -17.24 44.25
N PRO A 968 -33.45 -17.62 45.21
CA PRO A 968 -33.20 -18.80 46.03
C PRO A 968 -33.36 -20.11 45.25
N ALA A 969 -34.40 -20.20 44.41
CA ALA A 969 -34.69 -21.40 43.61
C ALA A 969 -33.66 -21.62 42.49
N LEU A 970 -33.19 -20.55 41.85
CA LEU A 970 -32.18 -20.63 40.79
C LEU A 970 -30.77 -20.96 41.31
N ALA A 971 -30.43 -20.50 42.52
CA ALA A 971 -29.15 -20.86 43.15
C ALA A 971 -29.10 -22.33 43.56
N ASP A 972 -30.21 -22.86 44.09
CA ASP A 972 -30.33 -24.29 44.41
C ASP A 972 -30.31 -25.15 43.13
N TRP A 973 -30.90 -24.64 42.04
CA TRP A 973 -30.89 -25.28 40.73
C TRP A 973 -29.49 -25.34 40.11
N ALA A 974 -28.71 -24.26 40.17
CA ALA A 974 -27.32 -24.25 39.72
C ALA A 974 -26.46 -25.28 40.48
N ALA A 975 -26.65 -25.38 41.80
CA ALA A 975 -25.97 -26.38 42.64
C ALA A 975 -26.42 -27.83 42.38
N LYS A 976 -27.63 -28.03 41.84
CA LYS A 976 -28.16 -29.35 41.44
C LYS A 976 -27.68 -29.75 40.05
N ALA A 977 -27.63 -28.80 39.11
CA ALA A 977 -27.05 -29.00 37.77
C ALA A 977 -25.55 -29.31 37.83
N GLU A 978 -24.79 -28.65 38.71
CA GLU A 978 -23.38 -28.98 38.98
C GLU A 978 -23.22 -30.39 39.57
N ARG A 979 -24.14 -30.84 40.44
CA ARG A 979 -24.13 -32.20 41.00
C ARG A 979 -24.45 -33.28 39.97
N ILE A 980 -25.40 -33.01 39.07
CA ILE A 980 -25.77 -33.92 37.99
C ILE A 980 -24.66 -33.99 36.94
N ALA A 981 -24.07 -32.85 36.57
CA ALA A 981 -22.97 -32.76 35.61
C ALA A 981 -21.64 -33.31 36.13
N SER A 982 -21.47 -33.39 37.45
CA SER A 982 -20.27 -33.98 38.06
C SER A 982 -20.36 -35.49 38.22
N GLY A 983 -21.55 -36.10 38.27
CA GLY A 983 -21.70 -37.57 38.34
C GLY A 983 -20.90 -38.23 39.48
N GLY A 984 -20.58 -37.48 40.55
CA GLY A 984 -19.71 -37.93 41.65
C GLY A 984 -18.19 -37.74 41.45
N GLN A 985 -17.74 -37.05 40.39
CA GLN A 985 -16.34 -36.65 40.16
C GLN A 985 -16.06 -35.20 40.59
N THR A 986 -14.79 -34.84 40.75
CA THR A 986 -14.34 -33.53 41.26
C THR A 986 -14.48 -32.36 40.27
N SER A 987 -14.88 -32.60 39.02
CA SER A 987 -15.11 -31.54 38.01
C SER A 987 -16.27 -31.92 37.06
N PRO A 988 -17.24 -31.03 36.79
CA PRO A 988 -18.41 -31.33 35.95
C PRO A 988 -18.12 -31.35 34.45
N ASP A 989 -18.86 -32.17 33.69
CA ASP A 989 -18.80 -32.20 32.21
C ASP A 989 -19.36 -30.89 31.62
N PRO A 990 -18.52 -30.07 30.95
CA PRO A 990 -18.92 -28.76 30.41
C PRO A 990 -19.99 -28.83 29.33
N ALA A 991 -20.03 -29.92 28.55
CA ALA A 991 -21.03 -30.09 27.50
C ALA A 991 -22.42 -30.31 28.12
N LEU A 992 -22.50 -31.06 29.22
CA LEU A 992 -23.74 -31.33 29.93
C LEU A 992 -24.28 -30.07 30.64
N VAL A 993 -23.39 -29.26 31.23
CA VAL A 993 -23.76 -27.98 31.86
C VAL A 993 -24.33 -26.99 30.83
N ALA A 994 -23.68 -26.87 29.66
CA ALA A 994 -24.17 -26.02 28.58
C ALA A 994 -25.51 -26.52 28.01
N LEU A 995 -25.69 -27.84 27.89
CA LEU A 995 -26.93 -28.46 27.41
C LEU A 995 -28.10 -28.24 28.38
N LEU A 996 -27.85 -28.38 29.69
CA LEU A 996 -28.85 -28.15 30.74
C LEU A 996 -29.25 -26.68 30.85
N ALA A 997 -28.28 -25.76 30.73
CA ALA A 997 -28.55 -24.31 30.71
C ALA A 997 -29.39 -23.89 29.48
N ALA A 998 -29.04 -24.40 28.29
CA ALA A 998 -29.78 -24.13 27.06
C ALA A 998 -31.19 -24.75 27.07
N SER A 999 -31.36 -25.92 27.69
CA SER A 999 -32.66 -26.59 27.80
C SER A 999 -33.63 -25.83 28.71
N VAL A 1000 -33.13 -25.23 29.80
CA VAL A 1000 -33.92 -24.35 30.67
C VAL A 1000 -34.26 -23.03 29.98
N GLU A 1001 -33.33 -22.45 29.20
CA GLU A 1001 -33.60 -21.27 28.39
C GLU A 1001 -34.73 -21.52 27.37
N LEU A 1002 -34.71 -22.68 26.71
CA LEU A 1002 -35.74 -23.07 25.74
C LEU A 1002 -37.10 -23.35 26.40
N GLY A 1003 -37.10 -23.93 27.59
CA GLY A 1003 -38.32 -24.23 28.35
C GLY A 1003 -39.00 -22.99 28.93
N LEU A 1004 -38.22 -22.10 29.55
CA LEU A 1004 -38.73 -20.85 30.14
C LEU A 1004 -39.18 -19.85 29.07
N SER A 1005 -38.48 -19.77 27.93
CA SER A 1005 -38.91 -18.95 26.79
C SER A 1005 -40.21 -19.44 26.13
N ARG A 1006 -40.59 -20.70 26.39
CA ARG A 1006 -41.85 -21.31 25.93
C ARG A 1006 -42.93 -21.38 27.02
N GLY A 1007 -42.69 -20.79 28.19
CA GLY A 1007 -43.70 -20.65 29.25
C GLY A 1007 -43.87 -21.87 30.16
N ALA A 1008 -42.93 -22.83 30.15
CA ALA A 1008 -42.94 -23.93 31.12
C ALA A 1008 -42.64 -23.43 32.54
N SER A 1009 -43.30 -24.02 33.55
CA SER A 1009 -43.06 -23.72 34.95
C SER A 1009 -41.82 -24.45 35.49
N LEU A 1010 -41.16 -23.87 36.49
CA LEU A 1010 -39.96 -24.47 37.11
C LEU A 1010 -40.25 -25.87 37.69
N SER A 1011 -41.46 -26.06 38.23
CA SER A 1011 -41.95 -27.34 38.77
C SER A 1011 -42.10 -28.44 37.71
N GLU A 1012 -42.39 -28.10 36.46
CA GLU A 1012 -42.47 -29.08 35.36
C GLU A 1012 -41.08 -29.56 34.95
N PHE A 1013 -40.06 -28.71 35.06
CA PHE A 1013 -38.66 -29.10 34.84
C PHE A 1013 -38.09 -29.95 35.98
N GLU A 1014 -38.47 -29.68 37.22
CA GLU A 1014 -38.06 -30.48 38.39
C GLU A 1014 -38.59 -31.92 38.33
N ALA A 1015 -39.79 -32.13 37.79
CA ALA A 1015 -40.37 -33.46 37.59
C ALA A 1015 -39.63 -34.28 36.51
N LEU A 1016 -39.02 -33.62 35.53
CA LEU A 1016 -38.25 -34.24 34.43
C LEU A 1016 -36.84 -34.68 34.86
N LEU A 1017 -36.28 -34.05 35.90
CA LEU A 1017 -34.91 -34.28 36.40
C LEU A 1017 -34.87 -35.00 37.76
N GLY A 1018 -36.03 -35.33 38.31
CA GLY A 1018 -36.20 -35.82 39.69
C GLY A 1018 -35.90 -37.30 39.94
N ASP A 1019 -35.50 -38.08 38.93
CA ASP A 1019 -35.15 -39.49 39.11
C ASP A 1019 -33.63 -39.66 39.06
N GLU A 1020 -33.00 -39.81 40.23
CA GLU A 1020 -31.54 -39.77 40.44
C GLU A 1020 -30.73 -40.90 39.77
N HIS A 1021 -31.33 -41.72 38.88
CA HIS A 1021 -30.70 -42.95 38.38
C HIS A 1021 -30.72 -43.21 36.86
N SER A 1022 -30.84 -42.20 36.00
CA SER A 1022 -30.57 -42.42 34.56
C SER A 1022 -29.77 -41.30 33.89
N SER A 1023 -28.44 -41.46 33.86
CA SER A 1023 -27.52 -40.64 33.07
C SER A 1023 -27.65 -40.83 31.55
N SER A 1024 -28.59 -41.64 31.06
CA SER A 1024 -28.76 -41.97 29.64
C SER A 1024 -30.04 -41.44 28.97
N HIS A 1025 -30.85 -40.62 29.65
CA HIS A 1025 -32.13 -40.10 29.10
C HIS A 1025 -32.21 -38.57 28.94
N VAL A 1026 -31.15 -37.83 29.28
CA VAL A 1026 -31.14 -36.34 29.19
C VAL A 1026 -30.37 -35.81 27.96
N ALA A 1027 -29.63 -36.68 27.25
CA ALA A 1027 -29.19 -36.40 25.88
C ALA A 1027 -30.32 -36.74 24.90
#